data_AF-A0AAD4Q2D1-F1
#
_entry.id   AF-A0AAD4Q2D1-F1
#
_cell.length_a   1.000
_cell.length_b   1.000
_cell.length_c   1.000
_cell.angle_alpha   90.00
_cell.angle_beta   90.00
_cell.angle_gamma   90.00
#
_symmetry.space_group_name_H-M   'P 1'
#
loop_
_entity.id
_entity.type
_entity.pdbx_description
1 polymer ?
#
loop_
_entity_poly.entity_id
_entity_poly.type
_entity_poly.pdbx_seq_one_letter_code
_entity_poly.pdbx_strand_id
1 'polypeptide(L)'
;MSAQADTSFQSLGTPDLSLGSLISGISTPAKSFRVSSASSQTTAPSSAPISTPSPPHTLVRRKGDEATPVALRRHISSREDDDEQGSDPLNASRKEDSWEGDLGTPLNTRGKRSKSNAPNAKGNNLTLRDQEKHIDNLKKENFNIKLKVHFLEERLAQLAPDQVEAALKQNINLKIEVQQRGMELKKVRKLVLELENELQRLQRGDVARTSRERELEALLEKREHELRRRLSSEPGEDGAALREAEERNAELEEELENVRHLLEENMDELERLKDIVEQREDDSHGGGGGRRIAALQEEIGDLKAALEEHADALAQREDDREELLDQNEALRLQIEDLERRREAEGIERSESRAMILEERESREAIEDDLNVLRDKLAAASIELQQKDDELGFKNQEISELVSEHRSILDDVEGEWKGEVDEAKTQIEELRDALAERDAESEELRMQVTELELNTNTLHDKFEAALAHLEQEAEEKDEEIALANREIEQLGHRIYELEEDAEELKRINDRAREDEMVERERLEALTAALKEKVAHFKGELQEATQLYEESNQDIRAHRARQEELARHVEDLVGEVQMEREARERAEAELDKAHRDFESDMRRSRRTFEAHEASAQTAQADLARVQALLSQREADVSALQAALSTQETAAKTQGEHATTARFSLQLEADRLKRDLERLEDELTRARKDLHERETRMRERDGVIDTLHAENRELSAQLASQTQARLNATDKLDLVQSSLSTAEADAASLRARAQELEQRLSKDQRSLLTVENQYRDQLTERNTLLLTIYQYMDKILGVDKTPKKGGQAETKPYTNFGIFHDNLISRLKSLSQIQLDFEKRVKEAEARYTEKLNEIRKSLDHRWRQLDKFETSVKQCADTKTTIRRKLSAKEGELESAKSTLSDLTAQLAILKRPTPGDSNEVKALMIRANNAERRLANAQNQLAAAEEKMAAMNQKTTVADGKWEARVKEYETRLRAAEEKVKRERQGYKERVLELENQIRSLQRQRELADKRNQQLADIEAKAPQKSASPAR
;
A
#
# COMPACT_ATOMS: atom_id res chain seq x y z
N MET A 1 55.20 -3.02 54.04
CA MET A 1 55.32 -1.88 54.96
C MET A 1 53.93 -1.25 54.97
N SER A 2 52.95 -1.70 55.77
CA SER A 2 52.93 -2.01 57.23
C SER A 2 53.03 -0.72 58.04
N ALA A 3 52.16 -0.38 59.00
CA ALA A 3 50.97 -1.01 59.62
C ALA A 3 50.00 0.14 60.08
N GLN A 4 48.66 0.04 60.21
CA GLN A 4 47.76 -0.77 61.08
C GLN A 4 47.81 -0.47 62.61
N ALA A 5 46.78 0.27 63.10
CA ALA A 5 46.18 0.29 64.46
C ALA A 5 44.99 1.31 64.40
N ASP A 6 43.76 1.13 64.91
CA ASP A 6 43.17 0.58 66.16
C ASP A 6 43.11 1.54 67.37
N THR A 7 41.90 1.96 67.78
CA THR A 7 41.29 1.83 69.14
C THR A 7 39.93 2.58 69.24
N SER A 8 39.22 2.51 70.39
CA SER A 8 37.75 2.69 70.49
C SER A 8 37.26 3.26 71.86
N PHE A 9 35.93 3.22 72.10
CA PHE A 9 35.14 3.77 73.25
C PHE A 9 34.77 5.27 73.14
N GLN A 10 33.66 5.77 73.69
CA GLN A 10 32.81 5.26 74.80
C GLN A 10 31.28 5.44 74.54
N SER A 11 30.40 5.13 75.53
CA SER A 11 28.92 5.08 75.36
C SER A 11 28.16 5.44 76.66
N LEU A 12 26.81 5.39 76.61
CA LEU A 12 25.76 5.77 77.61
C LEU A 12 25.32 7.26 77.56
N GLY A 13 24.03 7.63 77.68
CA GLY A 13 22.80 6.82 77.83
C GLY A 13 21.48 7.63 77.65
N THR A 14 20.32 6.95 77.72
CA THR A 14 18.92 7.44 77.54
C THR A 14 18.17 7.50 78.91
N PRO A 15 16.82 7.63 79.09
CA PRO A 15 15.67 7.75 78.16
C PRO A 15 14.43 8.67 78.53
N ASP A 16 13.68 9.10 77.50
CA ASP A 16 12.18 9.10 77.31
C ASP A 16 11.13 9.74 78.30
N LEU A 17 9.85 9.81 77.84
CA LEU A 17 8.55 10.18 78.48
C LEU A 17 8.16 11.69 78.52
N SER A 18 6.87 12.15 78.43
CA SER A 18 5.58 11.50 78.09
C SER A 18 4.40 12.51 77.85
N LEU A 19 3.54 12.23 76.84
CA LEU A 19 2.08 12.48 76.64
C LEU A 19 1.31 13.73 77.22
N GLY A 20 0.42 14.31 76.38
CA GLY A 20 -0.88 14.90 76.79
C GLY A 20 -1.31 16.25 76.15
N SER A 21 -2.60 16.65 76.08
CA SER A 21 -3.75 16.09 75.32
C SER A 21 -5.08 16.88 75.59
N LEU A 22 -5.75 17.46 74.55
CA LEU A 22 -7.13 18.03 74.53
C LEU A 22 -7.36 19.35 75.37
N ILE A 23 -8.39 20.23 75.21
CA ILE A 23 -9.59 20.33 74.31
C ILE A 23 -10.05 21.82 74.10
N SER A 24 -11.11 22.07 73.29
CA SER A 24 -11.79 23.34 72.87
C SER A 24 -12.04 24.48 73.90
N GLY A 25 -12.37 25.75 73.55
CA GLY A 25 -12.65 26.45 72.27
C GLY A 25 -13.61 27.68 72.40
N ILE A 26 -14.15 28.21 71.27
CA ILE A 26 -15.32 29.15 71.10
C ILE A 26 -15.11 30.71 71.03
N SER A 27 -15.73 31.30 69.99
CA SER A 27 -16.24 32.69 69.73
C SER A 27 -15.38 33.98 69.53
N THR A 28 -15.47 34.46 68.28
CA THR A 28 -15.70 35.83 67.70
C THR A 28 -16.44 36.89 68.57
N PRO A 29 -16.43 38.25 68.29
CA PRO A 29 -16.64 38.82 66.93
C PRO A 29 -16.13 40.24 66.50
N ALA A 30 -15.95 40.36 65.17
CA ALA A 30 -16.36 41.42 64.22
C ALA A 30 -16.08 42.95 64.41
N LYS A 31 -15.62 43.57 63.30
CA LYS A 31 -16.12 44.87 62.78
C LYS A 31 -15.98 44.94 61.24
N SER A 32 -16.42 46.03 60.60
CA SER A 32 -16.92 46.05 59.19
C SER A 32 -16.57 47.34 58.42
N PHE A 33 -17.21 47.56 57.25
CA PHE A 33 -17.21 48.72 56.32
C PHE A 33 -16.13 48.75 55.20
N ARG A 34 -16.40 49.16 53.94
CA ARG A 34 -17.69 49.28 53.18
C ARG A 34 -17.47 49.51 51.65
N VAL A 35 -18.51 49.18 50.87
CA VAL A 35 -18.90 49.79 49.56
C VAL A 35 -18.07 49.46 48.30
N SER A 36 -18.78 49.50 47.17
CA SER A 36 -18.40 49.03 45.83
C SER A 36 -18.79 50.05 44.76
N SER A 37 -18.33 49.86 43.52
CA SER A 37 -18.83 50.54 42.31
C SER A 37 -18.66 49.62 41.09
N ALA A 38 -19.49 49.79 40.07
CA ALA A 38 -19.50 48.95 38.87
C ALA A 38 -19.91 49.78 37.64
N SER A 39 -19.48 49.39 36.43
CA SER A 39 -20.37 49.24 35.26
C SER A 39 -19.66 48.80 33.97
N SER A 40 -20.35 47.92 33.24
CA SER A 40 -20.55 47.90 31.77
C SER A 40 -19.40 47.75 30.76
N GLN A 41 -19.50 46.63 30.00
CA GLN A 41 -19.54 46.55 28.52
C GLN A 41 -18.26 46.84 27.69
N THR A 42 -17.99 46.22 26.52
CA THR A 42 -18.41 44.95 25.87
C THR A 42 -17.46 44.66 24.69
N THR A 43 -17.04 43.40 24.48
CA THR A 43 -16.81 42.78 23.14
C THR A 43 -16.56 41.26 23.27
N ALA A 44 -16.48 40.54 22.14
CA ALA A 44 -16.68 39.09 22.08
C ALA A 44 -15.42 38.22 22.37
N PRO A 45 -15.58 36.96 22.85
CA PRO A 45 -14.49 36.05 23.19
C PRO A 45 -14.16 35.01 22.10
N SER A 46 -12.99 34.36 22.22
CA SER A 46 -12.72 33.07 21.57
C SER A 46 -11.64 32.26 22.28
N SER A 47 -12.02 31.13 22.87
CA SER A 47 -11.21 29.88 23.01
C SER A 47 -12.00 28.86 23.83
N ALA A 48 -12.12 27.64 23.31
CA ALA A 48 -12.55 26.46 24.07
C ALA A 48 -11.32 25.58 24.37
N PRO A 49 -11.45 24.60 25.27
CA PRO A 49 -11.57 23.24 24.73
C PRO A 49 -12.78 22.46 25.28
N ILE A 50 -12.99 21.27 24.71
CA ILE A 50 -14.21 20.45 24.83
C ILE A 50 -13.98 19.26 25.77
N SER A 51 -15.02 18.82 26.48
CA SER A 51 -15.09 17.51 27.13
C SER A 51 -16.29 16.71 26.58
N THR A 52 -16.07 15.42 26.32
CA THR A 52 -17.07 14.52 25.70
C THR A 52 -17.98 13.83 26.73
N PRO A 53 -19.30 13.73 26.50
CA PRO A 53 -20.25 13.15 27.46
C PRO A 53 -20.53 11.65 27.26
N SER A 54 -21.26 11.06 28.20
CA SER A 54 -21.97 9.77 28.08
C SER A 54 -23.38 9.87 28.68
N PRO A 55 -24.33 8.98 28.33
CA PRO A 55 -25.76 9.31 28.35
C PRO A 55 -26.56 8.80 29.57
N PRO A 56 -27.75 9.36 29.83
CA PRO A 56 -28.82 8.75 30.64
C PRO A 56 -30.04 8.31 29.80
N HIS A 57 -30.86 7.43 30.36
CA HIS A 57 -32.09 6.87 29.75
C HIS A 57 -33.40 7.53 30.26
N THR A 58 -34.53 7.14 29.65
CA THR A 58 -35.89 6.90 30.22
C THR A 58 -37.06 7.90 29.98
N LEU A 59 -38.10 7.37 29.29
CA LEU A 59 -39.57 7.54 29.51
C LEU A 59 -40.22 8.93 29.17
N VAL A 60 -41.50 9.07 28.76
CA VAL A 60 -42.65 8.13 28.75
C VAL A 60 -43.76 8.48 27.70
N ARG A 61 -44.50 7.46 27.17
CA ARG A 61 -45.80 7.53 26.40
C ARG A 61 -45.78 8.31 25.06
N ARG A 62 -46.63 8.09 24.03
CA ARG A 62 -47.76 7.19 23.62
C ARG A 62 -47.86 7.35 22.05
N LYS A 63 -48.62 6.66 21.18
CA LYS A 63 -49.49 5.45 21.05
C LYS A 63 -49.74 5.33 19.52
N GLY A 64 -49.88 4.18 18.83
CA GLY A 64 -50.03 2.77 19.20
C GLY A 64 -51.22 2.12 18.45
N ASP A 65 -51.28 0.78 18.43
CA ASP A 65 -52.22 -0.10 17.68
C ASP A 65 -51.89 -0.16 16.16
N GLU A 66 -52.06 -1.28 15.42
CA GLU A 66 -52.64 -2.59 15.79
C GLU A 66 -52.10 -3.76 14.92
N ALA A 67 -52.64 -4.97 15.15
CA ALA A 67 -52.60 -6.19 14.33
C ALA A 67 -51.32 -7.07 14.31
N THR A 68 -51.48 -8.31 14.79
CA THR A 68 -50.65 -9.49 14.49
C THR A 68 -51.56 -10.72 14.49
N PRO A 69 -51.41 -11.66 13.54
CA PRO A 69 -51.32 -13.09 13.88
C PRO A 69 -50.04 -13.72 13.29
N VAL A 70 -49.27 -14.58 13.98
CA VAL A 70 -49.55 -16.00 14.32
C VAL A 70 -49.65 -16.91 13.08
N ALA A 71 -48.94 -18.02 12.93
CA ALA A 71 -47.68 -18.55 13.52
C ALA A 71 -47.35 -19.90 12.84
N LEU A 72 -46.09 -20.38 12.86
CA LEU A 72 -45.79 -21.77 13.29
C LEU A 72 -44.29 -22.03 13.58
N ARG A 73 -44.03 -23.22 14.15
CA ARG A 73 -42.72 -23.88 14.35
C ARG A 73 -42.23 -24.47 13.00
N ARG A 74 -41.00 -24.97 12.81
CA ARG A 74 -40.12 -25.72 13.74
C ARG A 74 -38.66 -25.72 13.26
N HIS A 75 -37.74 -26.10 14.15
CA HIS A 75 -36.31 -26.29 13.90
C HIS A 75 -35.99 -27.77 13.56
N ILE A 76 -34.86 -28.01 12.86
CA ILE A 76 -34.02 -29.25 12.74
C ILE A 76 -33.95 -29.95 11.35
N SER A 77 -32.76 -29.81 10.72
CA SER A 77 -31.97 -30.67 9.80
C SER A 77 -32.54 -31.43 8.57
N SER A 78 -32.03 -31.02 7.39
CA SER A 78 -31.21 -31.81 6.43
C SER A 78 -31.78 -33.00 5.63
N ARG A 79 -31.48 -32.99 4.30
CA ARG A 79 -31.65 -34.04 3.26
C ARG A 79 -33.12 -34.34 2.88
N GLU A 80 -33.45 -34.94 1.73
CA GLU A 80 -32.62 -35.69 0.76
C GLU A 80 -33.02 -35.41 -0.73
N ASP A 81 -33.06 -36.45 -1.59
CA ASP A 81 -33.61 -36.54 -2.97
C ASP A 81 -32.68 -35.97 -4.08
N ASP A 82 -32.38 -36.62 -5.23
CA ASP A 82 -32.82 -37.87 -5.90
C ASP A 82 -31.60 -38.52 -6.67
N ASP A 83 -31.56 -39.75 -7.23
CA ASP A 83 -32.59 -40.80 -7.47
C ASP A 83 -32.02 -42.25 -7.67
N GLU A 84 -32.95 -43.21 -7.80
CA GLU A 84 -32.97 -44.50 -8.53
C GLU A 84 -32.34 -45.83 -8.00
N GLN A 85 -33.25 -46.65 -7.43
CA GLN A 85 -33.52 -48.10 -7.67
C GLN A 85 -32.52 -49.22 -7.24
N GLY A 86 -33.02 -50.24 -6.49
CA GLY A 86 -32.18 -51.41 -6.12
C GLY A 86 -32.72 -52.58 -5.24
N SER A 87 -34.03 -52.80 -5.07
CA SER A 87 -34.68 -54.03 -4.49
C SER A 87 -34.36 -54.54 -3.05
N ASP A 88 -35.44 -54.85 -2.32
CA ASP A 88 -35.56 -55.67 -1.07
C ASP A 88 -35.04 -57.14 -1.31
N PRO A 89 -34.64 -58.00 -0.31
CA PRO A 89 -35.43 -58.21 0.91
C PRO A 89 -34.82 -58.66 2.27
N LEU A 90 -35.64 -58.42 3.31
CA LEU A 90 -35.83 -59.21 4.57
C LEU A 90 -34.82 -59.17 5.75
N ASN A 91 -35.20 -58.36 6.75
CA ASN A 91 -35.70 -58.82 8.08
C ASN A 91 -34.74 -58.98 9.30
N ALA A 92 -35.35 -58.95 10.48
CA ALA A 92 -34.95 -59.55 11.77
C ALA A 92 -34.07 -58.77 12.78
N SER A 93 -34.64 -57.67 13.30
CA SER A 93 -34.94 -57.51 14.75
C SER A 93 -33.86 -57.12 15.81
N ARG A 94 -34.34 -56.21 16.69
CA ARG A 94 -34.11 -56.10 18.15
C ARG A 94 -32.74 -55.63 18.72
N LYS A 95 -32.79 -54.37 19.22
CA LYS A 95 -32.82 -53.98 20.65
C LYS A 95 -31.66 -54.36 21.61
N GLU A 96 -31.33 -53.33 22.40
CA GLU A 96 -31.01 -53.31 23.84
C GLU A 96 -29.56 -53.62 24.31
N ASP A 97 -28.99 -52.58 24.92
CA ASP A 97 -28.43 -52.55 26.27
C ASP A 97 -27.15 -53.33 26.66
N SER A 98 -26.17 -52.53 27.09
CA SER A 98 -25.67 -52.51 28.49
C SER A 98 -24.50 -53.42 28.93
N TRP A 99 -23.38 -52.73 29.21
CA TRP A 99 -22.41 -52.96 30.30
C TRP A 99 -21.31 -54.04 30.17
N GLU A 100 -20.08 -53.56 30.41
CA GLU A 100 -19.10 -54.05 31.42
C GLU A 100 -18.62 -55.54 31.38
N GLY A 101 -17.30 -55.73 31.21
CA GLY A 101 -16.63 -57.03 31.28
C GLY A 101 -15.09 -56.94 31.23
N ASP A 102 -14.45 -57.11 32.38
CA ASP A 102 -13.00 -56.97 32.62
C ASP A 102 -12.14 -58.16 32.12
N LEU A 103 -10.80 -57.95 32.10
CA LEU A 103 -9.67 -58.87 32.31
C LEU A 103 -8.62 -58.96 31.16
N GLY A 104 -7.32 -58.85 31.52
CA GLY A 104 -6.19 -59.33 30.69
C GLY A 104 -4.97 -58.40 30.50
N THR A 105 -4.03 -58.39 31.44
CA THR A 105 -2.66 -57.80 31.33
C THR A 105 -1.61 -58.95 31.14
N PRO A 106 -0.27 -58.74 31.01
CA PRO A 106 0.56 -57.51 30.87
C PRO A 106 1.75 -57.55 29.84
N LEU A 107 2.33 -56.38 29.51
CA LEU A 107 3.78 -56.11 29.47
C LEU A 107 3.99 -54.56 29.42
N ASN A 108 4.65 -53.91 30.39
CA ASN A 108 6.09 -53.58 30.46
C ASN A 108 6.61 -52.86 29.18
N THR A 109 7.24 -51.66 29.21
CA THR A 109 8.17 -51.10 30.22
C THR A 109 8.10 -49.56 30.42
N ARG A 110 8.08 -49.14 31.70
CA ARG A 110 9.05 -48.22 32.36
C ARG A 110 9.59 -46.97 31.60
N GLY A 111 9.35 -45.72 32.07
CA GLY A 111 8.45 -45.25 33.13
C GLY A 111 8.80 -43.87 33.75
N LYS A 112 8.03 -43.51 34.80
CA LYS A 112 8.30 -42.66 36.00
C LYS A 112 9.59 -41.77 36.01
N ARG A 113 9.58 -40.53 36.54
CA ARG A 113 8.81 -40.04 37.70
C ARG A 113 8.92 -38.50 37.90
N SER A 114 7.84 -37.84 38.33
CA SER A 114 7.83 -37.03 39.56
C SER A 114 6.39 -36.83 40.06
N LYS A 115 6.18 -36.56 41.35
CA LYS A 115 4.84 -36.45 41.99
C LYS A 115 4.91 -35.77 43.36
N SER A 116 4.17 -34.67 43.52
CA SER A 116 3.81 -34.05 44.81
C SER A 116 2.55 -33.21 44.61
N ASN A 117 1.38 -33.72 44.99
CA ASN A 117 0.73 -33.50 46.30
C ASN A 117 -0.16 -32.24 46.32
N ALA A 118 -1.47 -32.46 46.19
CA ALA A 118 -2.48 -31.52 46.67
C ALA A 118 -2.71 -31.72 48.18
N PRO A 119 -3.16 -30.68 48.90
CA PRO A 119 -4.02 -30.82 50.06
C PRO A 119 -5.45 -30.30 49.78
N ASN A 120 -6.44 -30.88 50.47
CA ASN A 120 -7.82 -30.41 50.43
C ASN A 120 -7.94 -28.96 50.95
N ALA A 121 -8.71 -28.13 50.24
CA ALA A 121 -9.47 -27.04 50.83
C ALA A 121 -10.95 -27.27 50.51
N LYS A 122 -11.81 -27.29 51.55
CA LYS A 122 -13.26 -27.39 51.36
C LYS A 122 -13.78 -26.05 50.79
N GLY A 123 -14.85 -26.12 50.00
CA GLY A 123 -15.31 -24.96 49.23
C GLY A 123 -15.71 -23.77 50.09
N ASN A 124 -15.13 -22.61 49.77
CA ASN A 124 -15.89 -21.37 49.84
C ASN A 124 -16.78 -21.33 48.60
N ASN A 125 -18.08 -21.12 48.79
CA ASN A 125 -18.99 -20.82 47.69
C ASN A 125 -18.69 -19.40 47.19
N LEU A 126 -17.72 -19.32 46.27
CA LEU A 126 -17.45 -18.16 45.43
C LEU A 126 -18.80 -17.67 44.87
N THR A 127 -19.20 -16.42 45.12
CA THR A 127 -20.55 -15.97 44.74
C THR A 127 -20.72 -16.02 43.23
N LEU A 128 -21.95 -16.07 42.69
CA LEU A 128 -22.15 -16.05 41.22
C LEU A 128 -21.40 -14.90 40.53
N ARG A 129 -21.28 -13.76 41.22
CA ARG A 129 -20.55 -12.57 40.75
C ARG A 129 -19.04 -12.71 40.80
N ASP A 130 -18.52 -13.42 41.80
CA ASP A 130 -17.10 -13.75 41.89
C ASP A 130 -16.72 -14.92 40.95
N GLN A 131 -17.66 -15.83 40.67
CA GLN A 131 -17.53 -16.84 39.62
C GLN A 131 -17.51 -16.18 38.24
N GLU A 132 -18.42 -15.24 37.95
CA GLU A 132 -18.35 -14.39 36.74
C GLU A 132 -17.00 -13.68 36.62
N LYS A 133 -16.53 -13.05 37.71
CA LYS A 133 -15.23 -12.36 37.73
C LYS A 133 -14.05 -13.32 37.52
N HIS A 134 -14.12 -14.54 38.03
CA HIS A 134 -13.10 -15.56 37.79
C HIS A 134 -13.18 -16.10 36.34
N ILE A 135 -14.38 -16.29 35.80
CA ILE A 135 -14.62 -16.65 34.39
C ILE A 135 -14.11 -15.54 33.46
N ASP A 136 -14.29 -14.26 33.79
CA ASP A 136 -13.79 -13.13 32.99
C ASP A 136 -12.27 -12.96 33.09
N ASN A 137 -11.67 -13.26 34.24
CA ASN A 137 -10.22 -13.40 34.34
C ASN A 137 -9.71 -14.57 33.50
N LEU A 138 -10.37 -15.74 33.55
CA LEU A 138 -10.04 -16.90 32.71
C LEU A 138 -10.25 -16.61 31.21
N LYS A 139 -11.24 -15.80 30.81
CA LYS A 139 -11.39 -15.31 29.43
C LYS A 139 -10.23 -14.41 29.03
N LYS A 140 -9.79 -13.50 29.90
CA LYS A 140 -8.63 -12.61 29.66
C LYS A 140 -7.32 -13.39 29.60
N GLU A 141 -7.14 -14.39 30.47
CA GLU A 141 -6.01 -15.31 30.42
C GLU A 141 -6.05 -16.16 29.14
N ASN A 142 -7.21 -16.69 28.74
CA ASN A 142 -7.36 -17.41 27.48
C ASN A 142 -7.11 -16.53 26.25
N PHE A 143 -7.50 -15.26 26.29
CA PHE A 143 -7.21 -14.26 25.26
C PHE A 143 -5.70 -13.93 25.21
N ASN A 144 -5.06 -13.68 26.35
CA ASN A 144 -3.62 -13.44 26.43
C ASN A 144 -2.81 -14.68 26.02
N ILE A 145 -3.29 -15.89 26.32
CA ILE A 145 -2.70 -17.14 25.84
C ILE A 145 -2.86 -17.26 24.33
N LYS A 146 -4.03 -16.93 23.75
CA LYS A 146 -4.21 -16.89 22.29
C LYS A 146 -3.32 -15.85 21.61
N LEU A 147 -3.19 -14.65 22.18
CA LEU A 147 -2.25 -13.63 21.71
C LEU A 147 -0.80 -14.13 21.77
N LYS A 148 -0.43 -14.83 22.85
CA LYS A 148 0.91 -15.39 23.00
C LYS A 148 1.16 -16.62 22.12
N VAL A 149 0.13 -17.40 21.80
CA VAL A 149 0.18 -18.45 20.78
C VAL A 149 0.39 -17.82 19.40
N HIS A 150 -0.41 -16.82 19.01
CA HIS A 150 -0.22 -16.07 17.76
C HIS A 150 1.20 -15.50 17.65
N PHE A 151 1.69 -14.78 18.65
CA PHE A 151 3.06 -14.25 18.64
C PHE A 151 4.16 -15.33 18.72
N LEU A 152 3.85 -16.57 19.11
CA LEU A 152 4.79 -17.70 19.03
C LEU A 152 4.71 -18.44 17.69
N GLU A 153 3.54 -18.47 17.05
CA GLU A 153 3.32 -18.99 15.68
C GLU A 153 3.96 -18.06 14.65
N GLU A 154 3.72 -16.75 14.78
CA GLU A 154 4.33 -15.67 14.01
C GLU A 154 5.85 -15.64 14.18
N ARG A 155 6.34 -15.78 15.43
CA ARG A 155 7.78 -15.88 15.70
C ARG A 155 8.39 -17.21 15.25
N LEU A 156 7.62 -18.31 15.16
CA LEU A 156 8.06 -19.56 14.53
C LEU A 156 8.17 -19.42 13.01
N ALA A 157 7.21 -18.75 12.37
CA ALA A 157 7.27 -18.42 10.95
C ALA A 157 8.47 -17.52 10.61
N GLN A 158 8.79 -16.54 11.47
CA GLN A 158 9.96 -15.67 11.34
C GLN A 158 11.30 -16.37 11.64
N LEU A 159 11.36 -17.28 12.62
CA LEU A 159 12.61 -17.96 13.02
C LEU A 159 12.97 -19.20 12.20
N ALA A 160 12.00 -19.79 11.49
CA ALA A 160 12.22 -21.01 10.74
C ALA A 160 11.56 -21.01 9.33
N PRO A 161 11.70 -19.94 8.52
CA PRO A 161 11.15 -19.90 7.16
C PRO A 161 11.63 -21.09 6.34
N ASP A 162 12.92 -21.43 6.39
CA ASP A 162 13.49 -22.61 5.71
C ASP A 162 12.80 -23.93 6.08
N GLN A 163 12.36 -24.11 7.33
CA GLN A 163 11.71 -25.34 7.78
C GLN A 163 10.21 -25.35 7.43
N VAL A 164 9.55 -24.20 7.49
CA VAL A 164 8.16 -24.04 7.03
C VAL A 164 8.07 -24.17 5.51
N GLU A 165 9.01 -23.59 4.77
CA GLU A 165 9.11 -23.71 3.32
C GLU A 165 9.55 -25.12 2.90
N ALA A 166 10.46 -25.78 3.63
CA ALA A 166 10.77 -27.19 3.41
C ALA A 166 9.55 -28.09 3.68
N ALA A 167 8.79 -27.84 4.76
CA ALA A 167 7.55 -28.56 5.05
C ALA A 167 6.45 -28.28 4.02
N LEU A 168 6.37 -27.05 3.48
CA LEU A 168 5.47 -26.70 2.39
C LEU A 168 5.90 -27.34 1.06
N LYS A 169 7.18 -27.31 0.69
CA LYS A 169 7.74 -28.04 -0.46
C LYS A 169 7.52 -29.54 -0.33
N GLN A 170 7.68 -30.11 0.87
CA GLN A 170 7.41 -31.52 1.13
C GLN A 170 5.91 -31.84 1.06
N ASN A 171 5.02 -30.96 1.54
CA ASN A 171 3.57 -31.11 1.35
C ASN A 171 3.14 -30.92 -0.11
N ILE A 172 3.76 -30.00 -0.86
CA ILE A 172 3.51 -29.79 -2.28
C ILE A 172 3.97 -31.02 -3.07
N ASN A 173 5.17 -31.53 -2.81
CA ASN A 173 5.67 -32.77 -3.41
C ASN A 173 4.78 -33.97 -3.02
N LEU A 174 4.39 -34.13 -1.76
CA LEU A 174 3.45 -35.17 -1.34
C LEU A 174 2.07 -35.00 -1.99
N LYS A 175 1.61 -33.78 -2.25
CA LYS A 175 0.34 -33.51 -2.93
C LYS A 175 0.42 -33.75 -4.44
N ILE A 176 1.58 -33.49 -5.06
CA ILE A 176 1.91 -33.87 -6.44
C ILE A 176 2.03 -35.39 -6.54
N GLU A 177 2.71 -36.06 -5.62
CA GLU A 177 2.79 -37.53 -5.56
C GLU A 177 1.40 -38.14 -5.32
N VAL A 178 0.58 -37.61 -4.41
CA VAL A 178 -0.80 -38.08 -4.19
C VAL A 178 -1.68 -37.81 -5.41
N GLN A 179 -1.49 -36.71 -6.16
CA GLN A 179 -2.16 -36.53 -7.45
C GLN A 179 -1.64 -37.48 -8.53
N GLN A 180 -0.33 -37.70 -8.64
CA GLN A 180 0.27 -38.62 -9.61
C GLN A 180 -0.14 -40.06 -9.31
N ARG A 181 0.00 -40.52 -8.07
CA ARG A 181 -0.56 -41.79 -7.58
C ARG A 181 -2.08 -41.84 -7.73
N GLY A 182 -2.79 -40.73 -7.61
CA GLY A 182 -4.22 -40.63 -7.89
C GLY A 182 -4.56 -40.80 -9.38
N MET A 183 -3.73 -40.26 -10.28
CA MET A 183 -3.85 -40.42 -11.74
C MET A 183 -3.40 -41.81 -12.19
N GLU A 184 -2.36 -42.37 -11.60
CA GLU A 184 -1.93 -43.76 -11.77
C GLU A 184 -3.02 -44.70 -11.26
N LEU A 185 -3.58 -44.50 -10.07
CA LEU A 185 -4.71 -45.27 -9.56
C LEU A 185 -5.95 -45.10 -10.43
N LYS A 186 -6.21 -43.93 -11.05
CA LYS A 186 -7.28 -43.78 -12.05
C LYS A 186 -6.97 -44.53 -13.35
N LYS A 187 -5.73 -44.50 -13.84
CA LYS A 187 -5.29 -45.26 -15.02
C LYS A 187 -5.33 -46.76 -14.80
N VAL A 188 -4.83 -47.24 -13.65
CA VAL A 188 -4.86 -48.64 -13.22
C VAL A 188 -6.29 -49.07 -12.95
N ARG A 189 -7.15 -48.26 -12.31
CA ARG A 189 -8.58 -48.56 -12.20
C ARG A 189 -9.25 -48.61 -13.56
N LYS A 190 -8.91 -47.73 -14.52
CA LYS A 190 -9.47 -47.78 -15.89
C LYS A 190 -9.03 -49.04 -16.62
N LEU A 191 -7.76 -49.42 -16.54
CA LEU A 191 -7.22 -50.68 -17.05
C LEU A 191 -7.86 -51.90 -16.37
N VAL A 192 -8.08 -51.87 -15.06
CA VAL A 192 -8.79 -52.92 -14.32
C VAL A 192 -10.25 -52.97 -14.75
N LEU A 193 -10.95 -51.84 -14.91
CA LEU A 193 -12.33 -51.80 -15.43
C LEU A 193 -12.41 -52.24 -16.90
N GLU A 194 -11.40 -51.97 -17.71
CA GLU A 194 -11.31 -52.45 -19.10
C GLU A 194 -11.10 -53.97 -19.12
N LEU A 195 -10.18 -54.50 -18.30
CA LEU A 195 -9.96 -55.94 -18.14
C LEU A 195 -11.15 -56.66 -17.46
N GLU A 196 -11.86 -56.00 -16.53
CA GLU A 196 -13.09 -56.48 -15.91
C GLU A 196 -14.26 -56.45 -16.89
N ASN A 197 -14.34 -55.45 -17.77
CA ASN A 197 -15.31 -55.43 -18.87
C ASN A 197 -14.99 -56.47 -19.94
N GLU A 198 -13.71 -56.76 -20.22
CA GLU A 198 -13.32 -57.86 -21.09
C GLU A 198 -13.58 -59.23 -20.45
N LEU A 199 -13.34 -59.39 -19.15
CA LEU A 199 -13.74 -60.57 -18.38
C LEU A 199 -15.26 -60.73 -18.32
N GLN A 200 -16.03 -59.66 -18.10
CA GLN A 200 -17.50 -59.72 -18.15
C GLN A 200 -18.02 -59.99 -19.57
N ARG A 201 -17.35 -59.49 -20.61
CA ARG A 201 -17.67 -59.78 -22.02
C ARG A 201 -17.38 -61.23 -22.38
N LEU A 202 -16.33 -61.83 -21.81
CA LEU A 202 -16.05 -63.27 -21.90
C LEU A 202 -17.07 -64.09 -21.09
N GLN A 203 -17.39 -63.71 -19.85
CA GLN A 203 -18.37 -64.41 -19.00
C GLN A 203 -19.82 -64.30 -19.53
N ARG A 204 -20.26 -63.14 -20.04
CA ARG A 204 -21.55 -63.00 -20.75
C ARG A 204 -21.56 -63.76 -22.07
N GLY A 205 -20.40 -63.93 -22.71
CA GLY A 205 -20.25 -64.76 -23.91
C GLY A 205 -20.66 -66.22 -23.71
N ASP A 206 -20.46 -66.77 -22.51
CA ASP A 206 -20.75 -68.18 -22.18
C ASP A 206 -22.26 -68.44 -21.98
N VAL A 207 -22.96 -67.49 -21.35
CA VAL A 207 -24.42 -67.55 -21.16
C VAL A 207 -25.16 -67.24 -22.47
N ALA A 208 -24.64 -66.32 -23.29
CA ALA A 208 -25.18 -66.03 -24.61
C ALA A 208 -24.97 -67.19 -25.61
N ARG A 209 -23.85 -67.93 -25.51
CA ARG A 209 -23.62 -69.17 -26.27
C ARG A 209 -24.62 -70.25 -25.90
N THR A 210 -24.68 -70.63 -24.63
CA THR A 210 -25.45 -71.82 -24.20
C THR A 210 -26.97 -71.69 -24.33
N SER A 211 -27.54 -70.49 -24.52
CA SER A 211 -28.94 -70.32 -24.96
C SER A 211 -29.07 -70.40 -26.48
N ARG A 212 -28.20 -69.70 -27.22
CA ARG A 212 -28.27 -69.61 -28.68
C ARG A 212 -27.87 -70.90 -29.38
N GLU A 213 -26.96 -71.69 -28.80
CA GLU A 213 -26.62 -73.04 -29.26
C GLU A 213 -27.82 -73.98 -29.17
N ARG A 214 -28.58 -73.98 -28.07
CA ARG A 214 -29.77 -74.84 -27.92
C ARG A 214 -30.93 -74.46 -28.84
N GLU A 215 -31.11 -73.16 -29.08
CA GLU A 215 -32.07 -72.68 -30.08
C GLU A 215 -31.62 -73.01 -31.51
N LEU A 216 -30.31 -72.94 -31.80
CA LEU A 216 -29.75 -73.34 -33.09
C LEU A 216 -29.79 -74.86 -33.32
N GLU A 217 -29.51 -75.70 -32.32
CA GLU A 217 -29.70 -77.16 -32.40
C GLU A 217 -31.18 -77.50 -32.69
N ALA A 218 -32.12 -76.92 -31.92
CA ALA A 218 -33.56 -77.14 -32.11
C ALA A 218 -34.13 -76.55 -33.43
N LEU A 219 -33.39 -75.65 -34.09
CA LEU A 219 -33.68 -75.16 -35.44
C LEU A 219 -32.96 -75.96 -36.52
N LEU A 220 -31.77 -76.52 -36.24
CA LEU A 220 -31.02 -77.38 -37.15
C LEU A 220 -31.68 -78.74 -37.31
N GLU A 221 -32.08 -79.43 -36.25
CA GLU A 221 -32.82 -80.70 -36.36
C GLU A 221 -34.10 -80.55 -37.21
N LYS A 222 -34.78 -79.40 -37.08
CA LYS A 222 -35.97 -79.08 -37.88
C LYS A 222 -35.61 -78.73 -39.32
N ARG A 223 -34.53 -77.96 -39.55
CA ARG A 223 -34.02 -77.66 -40.89
C ARG A 223 -33.55 -78.90 -41.62
N GLU A 224 -32.83 -79.83 -40.99
CA GLU A 224 -32.39 -81.08 -41.62
C GLU A 224 -33.57 -82.00 -41.98
N HIS A 225 -34.57 -82.11 -41.09
CA HIS A 225 -35.78 -82.89 -41.38
C HIS A 225 -36.73 -82.26 -42.42
N GLU A 226 -36.66 -80.94 -42.66
CA GLU A 226 -37.31 -80.29 -43.80
C GLU A 226 -36.46 -80.35 -45.09
N LEU A 227 -35.15 -80.13 -45.02
CA LEU A 227 -34.23 -80.15 -46.18
C LEU A 227 -34.22 -81.52 -46.85
N ARG A 228 -34.28 -82.62 -46.07
CA ARG A 228 -34.41 -83.98 -46.62
C ARG A 228 -35.78 -84.28 -47.25
N ARG A 229 -36.71 -83.32 -47.26
CA ARG A 229 -38.06 -83.44 -47.85
C ARG A 229 -38.39 -82.36 -48.89
N ARG A 230 -37.61 -81.28 -48.98
CA ARG A 230 -37.72 -80.23 -50.01
C ARG A 230 -36.76 -80.40 -51.20
N LEU A 231 -35.98 -81.49 -51.25
CA LEU A 231 -35.17 -81.87 -52.43
C LEU A 231 -36.02 -82.52 -53.54
N SER A 232 -37.20 -81.96 -53.81
CA SER A 232 -38.14 -82.36 -54.86
C SER A 232 -39.15 -81.22 -55.04
N SER A 233 -39.33 -80.76 -56.28
CA SER A 233 -40.12 -79.56 -56.67
C SER A 233 -39.46 -78.21 -56.33
N GLU A 234 -38.59 -77.71 -57.21
CA GLU A 234 -38.85 -76.62 -58.20
C GLU A 234 -39.79 -75.43 -57.81
N PRO A 235 -39.57 -74.21 -58.36
CA PRO A 235 -38.89 -73.15 -57.61
C PRO A 235 -39.64 -71.79 -57.57
N GLY A 236 -39.08 -70.79 -56.88
CA GLY A 236 -39.68 -69.45 -56.71
C GLY A 236 -38.79 -68.28 -57.16
N GLU A 237 -39.15 -67.69 -58.30
CA GLU A 237 -38.91 -66.33 -58.83
C GLU A 237 -37.52 -65.66 -58.79
N ASP A 238 -36.78 -65.59 -57.68
CA ASP A 238 -35.42 -64.97 -57.69
C ASP A 238 -34.38 -65.83 -58.45
N GLY A 239 -34.71 -67.12 -58.64
CA GLY A 239 -33.93 -68.04 -59.48
C GLY A 239 -34.29 -68.00 -60.96
N ALA A 240 -35.16 -67.08 -61.43
CA ALA A 240 -35.60 -67.03 -62.82
C ALA A 240 -34.59 -66.35 -63.74
N ALA A 241 -34.12 -65.13 -63.40
CA ALA A 241 -33.11 -64.43 -64.21
C ALA A 241 -31.71 -65.09 -64.16
N LEU A 242 -31.43 -65.86 -63.09
CA LEU A 242 -30.22 -66.68 -63.03
C LEU A 242 -30.40 -67.99 -63.83
N ARG A 243 -31.56 -68.67 -63.75
CA ARG A 243 -31.86 -69.78 -64.66
C ARG A 243 -31.85 -69.34 -66.11
N GLU A 244 -32.48 -68.24 -66.53
CA GLU A 244 -32.48 -67.83 -67.93
C GLU A 244 -31.06 -67.49 -68.46
N ALA A 245 -30.10 -67.23 -67.56
CA ALA A 245 -28.68 -67.07 -67.88
C ALA A 245 -27.89 -68.39 -67.79
N GLU A 246 -28.21 -69.29 -66.85
CA GLU A 246 -27.61 -70.62 -66.72
C GLU A 246 -28.16 -71.60 -67.76
N GLU A 247 -29.41 -71.44 -68.18
CA GLU A 247 -30.12 -72.13 -69.25
C GLU A 247 -29.68 -71.59 -70.60
N ARG A 248 -29.46 -70.28 -70.80
CA ARG A 248 -28.78 -69.83 -72.03
C ARG A 248 -27.30 -70.20 -72.07
N ASN A 249 -26.61 -70.31 -70.94
CA ASN A 249 -25.25 -70.88 -70.94
C ASN A 249 -25.30 -72.40 -71.13
N ALA A 250 -26.31 -73.12 -70.63
CA ALA A 250 -26.47 -74.56 -70.86
C ALA A 250 -26.96 -74.87 -72.28
N GLU A 251 -27.81 -74.04 -72.88
CA GLU A 251 -28.17 -74.07 -74.31
C GLU A 251 -26.94 -73.74 -75.16
N LEU A 252 -26.10 -72.78 -74.78
CA LEU A 252 -24.85 -72.51 -75.48
C LEU A 252 -23.76 -73.57 -75.22
N GLU A 253 -23.74 -74.23 -74.06
CA GLU A 253 -22.84 -75.35 -73.75
C GLU A 253 -23.35 -76.65 -74.39
N GLU A 254 -24.66 -76.86 -74.52
CA GLU A 254 -25.30 -77.97 -75.24
C GLU A 254 -25.32 -77.72 -76.76
N GLU A 255 -25.37 -76.47 -77.24
CA GLU A 255 -25.06 -76.13 -78.63
C GLU A 255 -23.56 -76.31 -78.90
N LEU A 256 -22.67 -75.97 -77.95
CA LEU A 256 -21.24 -76.24 -78.08
C LEU A 256 -20.92 -77.73 -77.95
N GLU A 257 -21.66 -78.51 -77.16
CA GLU A 257 -21.52 -79.97 -77.07
C GLU A 257 -22.17 -80.66 -78.27
N ASN A 258 -23.31 -80.21 -78.79
CA ASN A 258 -23.88 -80.71 -80.05
C ASN A 258 -23.05 -80.28 -81.26
N VAL A 259 -22.42 -79.09 -81.26
CA VAL A 259 -21.43 -78.71 -82.29
C VAL A 259 -20.11 -79.47 -82.11
N ARG A 260 -19.69 -79.80 -80.87
CA ARG A 260 -18.57 -80.75 -80.65
C ARG A 260 -18.94 -82.15 -81.10
N HIS A 261 -20.16 -82.64 -80.87
CA HIS A 261 -20.62 -83.97 -81.25
C HIS A 261 -20.85 -84.04 -82.76
N LEU A 262 -21.36 -82.99 -83.42
CA LEU A 262 -21.36 -82.87 -84.88
C LEU A 262 -19.94 -82.71 -85.44
N LEU A 263 -19.00 -82.10 -84.73
CA LEU A 263 -17.60 -82.02 -85.16
C LEU A 263 -16.84 -83.33 -84.90
N GLU A 264 -17.17 -84.09 -83.86
CA GLU A 264 -16.65 -85.44 -83.61
C GLU A 264 -17.30 -86.44 -84.57
N GLU A 265 -18.59 -86.32 -84.89
CA GLU A 265 -19.24 -87.09 -85.96
C GLU A 265 -18.72 -86.70 -87.34
N ASN A 266 -18.47 -85.41 -87.64
CA ASN A 266 -17.81 -85.02 -88.91
C ASN A 266 -16.32 -85.43 -88.93
N MET A 267 -15.64 -85.52 -87.78
CA MET A 267 -14.28 -86.09 -87.70
C MET A 267 -14.32 -87.59 -87.95
N ASP A 268 -15.21 -88.33 -87.29
CA ASP A 268 -15.45 -89.77 -87.47
C ASP A 268 -15.91 -90.08 -88.90
N GLU A 269 -16.76 -89.25 -89.51
CA GLU A 269 -17.16 -89.41 -90.91
C GLU A 269 -16.04 -89.01 -91.87
N LEU A 270 -15.22 -87.98 -91.58
CA LEU A 270 -14.01 -87.69 -92.37
C LEU A 270 -12.90 -88.74 -92.20
N GLU A 271 -12.89 -89.49 -91.09
CA GLU A 271 -11.95 -90.60 -90.85
C GLU A 271 -12.47 -91.88 -91.53
N ARG A 272 -13.77 -92.21 -91.41
CA ARG A 272 -14.43 -93.28 -92.17
C ARG A 272 -14.42 -93.05 -93.69
N LEU A 273 -14.55 -91.80 -94.15
CA LEU A 273 -14.47 -91.44 -95.57
C LEU A 273 -13.02 -91.34 -96.09
N LYS A 274 -12.00 -91.27 -95.22
CA LYS A 274 -10.61 -91.53 -95.61
C LYS A 274 -10.35 -93.01 -95.80
N ASP A 275 -10.76 -93.83 -94.82
CA ASP A 275 -10.52 -95.28 -94.84
C ASP A 275 -11.23 -96.02 -95.99
N ILE A 276 -12.29 -95.45 -96.57
CA ILE A 276 -13.04 -96.03 -97.69
C ILE A 276 -12.55 -95.54 -99.07
N VAL A 277 -11.78 -94.44 -99.15
CA VAL A 277 -11.37 -93.84 -100.44
C VAL A 277 -9.99 -94.31 -100.93
N GLU A 278 -9.14 -94.90 -100.08
CA GLU A 278 -7.81 -95.38 -100.47
C GLU A 278 -7.72 -96.90 -100.82
N GLN A 279 -8.66 -97.48 -101.59
CA GLN A 279 -8.41 -98.72 -102.39
C GLN A 279 -9.46 -99.12 -103.49
N ARG A 280 -9.05 -99.01 -104.78
CA ARG A 280 -9.34 -99.88 -105.98
C ARG A 280 -10.76 -100.05 -106.62
N GLU A 281 -10.93 -99.41 -107.80
CA GLU A 281 -11.12 -99.96 -109.19
C GLU A 281 -12.02 -101.22 -109.55
N ASP A 282 -12.86 -101.05 -110.61
CA ASP A 282 -13.32 -101.98 -111.72
C ASP A 282 -14.62 -102.90 -111.77
N ASP A 283 -15.64 -102.47 -112.59
CA ASP A 283 -16.25 -103.08 -113.84
C ASP A 283 -17.53 -104.05 -114.00
N SER A 284 -18.37 -103.76 -115.05
CA SER A 284 -19.19 -104.62 -116.01
C SER A 284 -20.70 -105.13 -115.92
N HIS A 285 -21.24 -105.78 -117.02
CA HIS A 285 -22.71 -105.89 -117.43
C HIS A 285 -23.13 -107.08 -118.45
N GLY A 286 -24.38 -107.67 -118.49
CA GLY A 286 -25.09 -108.30 -119.70
C GLY A 286 -25.45 -109.85 -119.88
N GLY A 287 -26.40 -110.28 -120.81
CA GLY A 287 -26.74 -111.73 -121.21
C GLY A 287 -27.94 -112.07 -122.22
N GLY A 288 -28.26 -113.36 -122.64
CA GLY A 288 -29.55 -113.86 -123.32
C GLY A 288 -29.60 -115.02 -124.45
N GLY A 289 -30.77 -115.70 -124.79
CA GLY A 289 -31.06 -116.50 -126.08
C GLY A 289 -32.13 -117.71 -126.21
N GLY A 290 -32.75 -118.03 -127.41
CA GLY A 290 -33.63 -119.25 -127.75
C GLY A 290 -34.48 -119.33 -129.12
N ARG A 291 -35.03 -120.51 -129.64
CA ARG A 291 -35.95 -120.67 -130.89
C ARG A 291 -36.53 -122.09 -131.39
N ARG A 292 -37.48 -122.15 -132.42
CA ARG A 292 -37.98 -123.26 -133.40
C ARG A 292 -39.43 -123.92 -133.18
N ILE A 293 -40.23 -124.71 -133.99
CA ILE A 293 -40.27 -125.49 -135.32
C ILE A 293 -41.73 -125.90 -135.87
N ALA A 294 -41.98 -126.37 -137.14
CA ALA A 294 -43.28 -126.96 -137.74
C ALA A 294 -43.19 -127.65 -139.19
N ALA A 295 -44.21 -128.43 -139.74
CA ALA A 295 -44.29 -129.00 -141.16
C ALA A 295 -45.60 -129.72 -141.72
N LEU A 296 -45.70 -129.91 -143.08
CA LEU A 296 -46.67 -130.67 -143.99
C LEU A 296 -47.93 -129.92 -144.55
N GLN A 297 -48.55 -130.10 -145.76
CA GLN A 297 -48.46 -130.89 -147.06
C GLN A 297 -49.11 -132.32 -147.19
N GLU A 298 -49.65 -132.85 -148.34
CA GLU A 298 -50.16 -132.36 -149.68
C GLU A 298 -50.64 -133.53 -150.61
N GLU A 299 -51.95 -133.86 -150.74
CA GLU A 299 -52.52 -134.73 -151.84
C GLU A 299 -54.07 -134.63 -151.92
N ILE A 300 -54.75 -135.49 -152.70
CA ILE A 300 -56.21 -135.50 -153.02
C ILE A 300 -56.66 -134.35 -153.96
N GLY A 301 -56.15 -134.41 -155.20
CA GLY A 301 -56.51 -133.49 -156.29
C GLY A 301 -57.82 -133.83 -157.01
N ASP A 302 -57.98 -135.08 -157.46
CA ASP A 302 -58.61 -135.30 -158.78
C ASP A 302 -60.01 -135.94 -158.78
N LEU A 303 -60.57 -136.31 -157.62
CA LEU A 303 -61.99 -136.74 -157.54
C LEU A 303 -62.98 -135.55 -157.62
N LYS A 304 -62.49 -134.31 -157.72
CA LYS A 304 -63.30 -133.08 -157.70
C LYS A 304 -64.22 -132.94 -158.91
N ALA A 305 -63.73 -133.25 -160.12
CA ALA A 305 -64.36 -132.84 -161.39
C ALA A 305 -65.72 -133.49 -161.72
N ALA A 306 -66.11 -134.57 -161.04
CA ALA A 306 -67.45 -135.17 -161.16
C ALA A 306 -68.31 -134.96 -159.91
N LEU A 307 -67.73 -134.43 -158.84
CA LEU A 307 -68.48 -133.86 -157.73
C LEU A 307 -68.96 -132.44 -158.09
N GLU A 308 -68.14 -131.69 -158.82
CA GLU A 308 -68.33 -130.28 -159.25
C GLU A 308 -69.78 -129.95 -159.66
N GLU A 309 -70.34 -130.55 -160.71
CA GLU A 309 -71.68 -130.12 -161.22
C GLU A 309 -72.83 -130.29 -160.21
N HIS A 310 -72.72 -131.22 -159.24
CA HIS A 310 -73.67 -131.33 -158.12
C HIS A 310 -73.22 -130.60 -156.85
N ALA A 311 -71.94 -130.25 -156.74
CA ALA A 311 -71.42 -129.36 -155.71
C ALA A 311 -71.78 -127.90 -156.02
N ASP A 312 -71.76 -127.45 -157.27
CA ASP A 312 -72.08 -126.06 -157.67
C ASP A 312 -73.48 -125.63 -157.19
N ALA A 313 -74.46 -126.54 -157.26
CA ALA A 313 -75.83 -126.30 -156.79
C ALA A 313 -76.00 -126.39 -155.26
N LEU A 314 -74.98 -126.88 -154.53
CA LEU A 314 -74.88 -126.81 -153.07
C LEU A 314 -74.04 -125.62 -152.61
N ALA A 315 -72.94 -125.32 -153.31
CA ALA A 315 -72.05 -124.19 -153.07
C ALA A 315 -72.81 -122.87 -153.10
N GLN A 316 -73.66 -122.63 -154.11
CA GLN A 316 -74.53 -121.44 -154.15
C GLN A 316 -75.46 -121.31 -152.92
N ARG A 317 -75.72 -122.40 -152.18
CA ARG A 317 -76.47 -122.39 -150.91
C ARG A 317 -75.60 -122.37 -149.66
N GLU A 318 -74.30 -122.57 -149.79
CA GLU A 318 -73.31 -122.31 -148.74
C GLU A 318 -72.78 -120.88 -148.85
N ASP A 319 -72.62 -120.32 -150.05
CA ASP A 319 -72.34 -118.90 -150.32
C ASP A 319 -73.44 -118.00 -149.69
N ASP A 320 -74.72 -118.25 -150.02
CA ASP A 320 -75.90 -117.61 -149.41
C ASP A 320 -75.92 -117.71 -147.87
N ARG A 321 -75.27 -118.73 -147.29
CA ARG A 321 -75.18 -118.96 -145.83
C ARG A 321 -73.99 -118.23 -145.23
N GLU A 322 -72.88 -118.14 -145.93
CA GLU A 322 -71.65 -117.51 -145.45
C GLU A 322 -71.76 -115.98 -145.47
N GLU A 323 -72.40 -115.37 -146.48
CA GLU A 323 -72.73 -113.94 -146.42
C GLU A 323 -73.60 -113.57 -145.20
N LEU A 324 -74.47 -114.48 -144.74
CA LEU A 324 -75.30 -114.31 -143.54
C LEU A 324 -74.55 -114.58 -142.22
N LEU A 325 -73.44 -115.32 -142.26
CA LEU A 325 -72.55 -115.54 -141.11
C LEU A 325 -71.60 -114.35 -140.93
N ASP A 326 -70.99 -113.85 -142.01
CA ASP A 326 -70.14 -112.66 -141.99
C ASP A 326 -70.90 -111.42 -141.47
N GLN A 327 -72.15 -111.25 -141.89
CA GLN A 327 -73.04 -110.21 -141.34
C GLN A 327 -73.33 -110.39 -139.84
N ASN A 328 -73.32 -111.63 -139.33
CA ASN A 328 -73.48 -111.92 -137.90
C ASN A 328 -72.22 -111.58 -137.10
N GLU A 329 -71.03 -111.93 -137.60
CA GLU A 329 -69.77 -111.64 -136.91
C GLU A 329 -69.43 -110.15 -136.93
N ALA A 330 -69.69 -109.46 -138.04
CA ALA A 330 -69.57 -108.00 -138.12
C ALA A 330 -70.44 -107.26 -137.09
N LEU A 331 -71.68 -107.74 -136.86
CA LEU A 331 -72.58 -107.17 -135.84
C LEU A 331 -72.12 -107.50 -134.41
N ARG A 332 -71.50 -108.67 -134.16
CA ARG A 332 -70.92 -109.00 -132.84
C ARG A 332 -69.74 -108.11 -132.49
N LEU A 333 -68.80 -107.91 -133.42
CA LEU A 333 -67.62 -107.06 -133.20
C LEU A 333 -68.01 -105.62 -132.86
N GLN A 334 -69.06 -105.07 -133.49
CA GLN A 334 -69.56 -103.74 -133.16
C GLN A 334 -70.17 -103.62 -131.75
N ILE A 335 -70.73 -104.70 -131.18
CA ILE A 335 -71.24 -104.69 -129.82
C ILE A 335 -70.07 -104.69 -128.82
N GLU A 336 -69.08 -105.57 -129.02
CA GLU A 336 -67.93 -105.70 -128.10
C GLU A 336 -67.08 -104.41 -128.04
N ASP A 337 -66.88 -103.73 -129.18
CA ASP A 337 -66.19 -102.44 -129.25
C ASP A 337 -66.94 -101.29 -128.54
N LEU A 338 -68.27 -101.37 -128.43
CA LEU A 338 -69.07 -100.40 -127.67
C LEU A 338 -69.04 -100.68 -126.16
N GLU A 339 -69.01 -101.96 -125.77
CA GLU A 339 -68.91 -102.36 -124.36
C GLU A 339 -67.55 -101.96 -123.76
N ARG A 340 -66.42 -102.28 -124.43
CA ARG A 340 -65.08 -101.92 -123.94
C ARG A 340 -64.87 -100.39 -123.79
N ARG A 341 -65.49 -99.57 -124.64
CA ARG A 341 -65.47 -98.10 -124.48
C ARG A 341 -66.24 -97.64 -123.25
N ARG A 342 -67.41 -98.23 -122.99
CA ARG A 342 -68.26 -97.89 -121.85
C ARG A 342 -67.62 -98.26 -120.50
N GLU A 343 -66.81 -99.31 -120.46
CA GLU A 343 -66.04 -99.70 -119.27
C GLU A 343 -64.87 -98.74 -118.99
N ALA A 344 -64.11 -98.35 -120.03
CA ALA A 344 -63.00 -97.40 -119.89
C ALA A 344 -63.46 -96.05 -119.30
N GLU A 345 -64.53 -95.46 -119.86
CA GLU A 345 -65.11 -94.23 -119.30
C GLU A 345 -65.75 -94.43 -117.89
N GLY A 346 -65.94 -95.67 -117.44
CA GLY A 346 -66.40 -95.98 -116.09
C GLY A 346 -65.29 -95.83 -115.05
N ILE A 347 -64.07 -96.25 -115.41
CA ILE A 347 -62.88 -96.23 -114.55
C ILE A 347 -62.38 -94.80 -114.35
N GLU A 348 -62.17 -94.04 -115.43
CA GLU A 348 -61.67 -92.65 -115.34
C GLU A 348 -62.54 -91.76 -114.42
N ARG A 349 -63.88 -91.99 -114.43
CA ARG A 349 -64.84 -91.27 -113.59
C ARG A 349 -64.83 -91.68 -112.11
N SER A 350 -64.30 -92.87 -111.77
CA SER A 350 -64.14 -93.29 -110.38
C SER A 350 -62.83 -92.79 -109.79
N GLU A 351 -61.73 -92.87 -110.54
CA GLU A 351 -60.41 -92.35 -110.15
C GLU A 351 -60.44 -90.83 -109.97
N SER A 352 -61.05 -90.11 -110.92
CA SER A 352 -61.28 -88.65 -110.82
C SER A 352 -62.13 -88.24 -109.61
N ARG A 353 -62.93 -89.15 -109.04
CA ARG A 353 -63.71 -88.90 -107.81
C ARG A 353 -62.92 -89.22 -106.54
N ALA A 354 -62.06 -90.22 -106.55
CA ALA A 354 -61.21 -90.55 -105.42
C ALA A 354 -60.22 -89.41 -105.13
N MET A 355 -59.51 -88.93 -106.16
CA MET A 355 -58.51 -87.87 -106.02
C MET A 355 -59.08 -86.55 -105.45
N ILE A 356 -60.33 -86.21 -105.78
CA ILE A 356 -61.01 -85.00 -105.27
C ILE A 356 -61.42 -85.14 -103.78
N LEU A 357 -61.61 -86.36 -103.28
CA LEU A 357 -61.83 -86.61 -101.85
C LEU A 357 -60.52 -86.57 -101.09
N GLU A 358 -59.47 -87.22 -101.60
CA GLU A 358 -58.13 -87.25 -101.00
C GLU A 358 -57.50 -85.85 -100.94
N GLU A 359 -57.64 -85.03 -101.98
CA GLU A 359 -57.22 -83.62 -101.94
C GLU A 359 -58.01 -82.81 -100.88
N ARG A 360 -59.30 -83.12 -100.67
CA ARG A 360 -60.11 -82.46 -99.64
C ARG A 360 -59.70 -82.87 -98.22
N GLU A 361 -59.51 -84.15 -97.96
CA GLU A 361 -59.05 -84.65 -96.67
C GLU A 361 -57.66 -84.07 -96.32
N SER A 362 -56.77 -83.93 -97.31
CA SER A 362 -55.48 -83.26 -97.12
C SER A 362 -55.60 -81.76 -96.79
N ARG A 363 -56.59 -81.06 -97.36
CA ARG A 363 -56.86 -79.64 -97.08
C ARG A 363 -57.52 -79.45 -95.71
N GLU A 364 -58.44 -80.34 -95.34
CA GLU A 364 -59.13 -80.31 -94.04
C GLU A 364 -58.12 -80.53 -92.89
N ALA A 365 -57.18 -81.47 -93.04
CA ALA A 365 -56.07 -81.64 -92.10
C ALA A 365 -55.17 -80.40 -92.00
N ILE A 366 -54.83 -79.74 -93.12
CA ILE A 366 -54.04 -78.50 -93.12
C ILE A 366 -54.82 -77.33 -92.50
N GLU A 367 -56.13 -77.24 -92.70
CA GLU A 367 -56.97 -76.20 -92.07
C GLU A 367 -57.08 -76.43 -90.56
N ASP A 368 -57.20 -77.68 -90.09
CA ASP A 368 -57.17 -78.04 -88.67
C ASP A 368 -55.80 -77.77 -88.02
N ASP A 369 -54.68 -78.17 -88.63
CA ASP A 369 -53.33 -77.84 -88.14
C ASP A 369 -53.13 -76.31 -88.05
N LEU A 370 -53.62 -75.55 -89.03
CA LEU A 370 -53.53 -74.10 -89.06
C LEU A 370 -54.45 -73.45 -88.01
N ASN A 371 -55.59 -74.08 -87.69
CA ASN A 371 -56.44 -73.67 -86.56
C ASN A 371 -55.77 -73.98 -85.21
N VAL A 372 -55.15 -75.15 -85.03
CA VAL A 372 -54.35 -75.49 -83.84
C VAL A 372 -53.16 -74.53 -83.66
N LEU A 373 -52.53 -74.09 -84.75
CA LEU A 373 -51.48 -73.06 -84.72
C LEU A 373 -52.03 -71.67 -84.39
N ARG A 374 -53.24 -71.31 -84.85
CA ARG A 374 -53.94 -70.07 -84.43
C ARG A 374 -54.27 -70.08 -82.95
N ASP A 375 -54.79 -71.19 -82.43
CA ASP A 375 -55.14 -71.31 -81.01
C ASP A 375 -53.89 -71.30 -80.11
N LYS A 376 -52.80 -71.96 -80.53
CA LYS A 376 -51.49 -71.85 -79.86
C LYS A 376 -50.94 -70.41 -79.90
N LEU A 377 -51.03 -69.73 -81.04
CA LEU A 377 -50.61 -68.33 -81.18
C LEU A 377 -51.46 -67.40 -80.31
N ALA A 378 -52.78 -67.63 -80.23
CA ALA A 378 -53.68 -66.88 -79.37
C ALA A 378 -53.38 -67.14 -77.88
N ALA A 379 -53.15 -68.40 -77.48
CA ALA A 379 -52.75 -68.76 -76.12
C ALA A 379 -51.42 -68.09 -75.74
N ALA A 380 -50.39 -68.20 -76.59
CA ALA A 380 -49.09 -67.53 -76.36
C ALA A 380 -49.21 -65.99 -76.35
N SER A 381 -50.11 -65.41 -77.13
CA SER A 381 -50.37 -63.95 -77.10
C SER A 381 -51.09 -63.52 -75.81
N ILE A 382 -51.98 -64.35 -75.28
CA ILE A 382 -52.67 -64.12 -74.00
C ILE A 382 -51.70 -64.31 -72.83
N GLU A 383 -50.84 -65.32 -72.87
CA GLU A 383 -49.79 -65.56 -71.88
C GLU A 383 -48.75 -64.43 -71.89
N LEU A 384 -48.32 -63.96 -73.07
CA LEU A 384 -47.46 -62.79 -73.20
C LEU A 384 -48.12 -61.54 -72.63
N GLN A 385 -49.39 -61.27 -72.94
CA GLN A 385 -50.12 -60.14 -72.34
C GLN A 385 -50.25 -60.27 -70.82
N GLN A 386 -50.48 -61.49 -70.30
CA GLN A 386 -50.50 -61.73 -68.85
C GLN A 386 -49.14 -61.48 -68.21
N LYS A 387 -48.03 -61.84 -68.89
CA LYS A 387 -46.67 -61.53 -68.43
C LYS A 387 -46.32 -60.05 -68.54
N ASP A 388 -46.77 -59.36 -69.58
CA ASP A 388 -46.64 -57.90 -69.70
C ASP A 388 -47.46 -57.16 -68.62
N ASP A 389 -48.67 -57.65 -68.30
CA ASP A 389 -49.51 -57.12 -67.22
C ASP A 389 -48.87 -57.41 -65.83
N GLU A 390 -48.39 -58.63 -65.58
CA GLU A 390 -47.65 -59.01 -64.36
C GLU A 390 -46.37 -58.17 -64.19
N LEU A 391 -45.58 -57.98 -65.25
CA LEU A 391 -44.43 -57.09 -65.27
C LEU A 391 -44.87 -55.64 -65.06
N GLY A 392 -46.02 -55.22 -65.59
CA GLY A 392 -46.62 -53.92 -65.35
C GLY A 392 -46.93 -53.68 -63.87
N PHE A 393 -47.50 -54.67 -63.18
CA PHE A 393 -47.75 -54.61 -61.74
C PHE A 393 -46.46 -54.66 -60.92
N LYS A 394 -45.54 -55.59 -61.21
CA LYS A 394 -44.24 -55.67 -60.51
C LYS A 394 -43.39 -54.40 -60.70
N ASN A 395 -43.42 -53.77 -61.88
CA ASN A 395 -42.76 -52.47 -62.09
C ASN A 395 -43.45 -51.31 -61.34
N GLN A 396 -44.77 -51.35 -61.14
CA GLN A 396 -45.47 -50.39 -60.28
C GLN A 396 -45.09 -50.59 -58.82
N GLU A 397 -45.14 -51.81 -58.30
CA GLU A 397 -44.72 -52.16 -56.93
C GLU A 397 -43.26 -51.77 -56.66
N ILE A 398 -42.34 -52.07 -57.59
CA ILE A 398 -40.93 -51.62 -57.50
C ILE A 398 -40.84 -50.08 -57.50
N SER A 399 -41.65 -49.39 -58.30
CA SER A 399 -41.66 -47.91 -58.34
C SER A 399 -42.20 -47.30 -57.04
N GLU A 400 -43.24 -47.91 -56.46
CA GLU A 400 -43.81 -47.52 -55.16
C GLU A 400 -42.79 -47.75 -54.05
N LEU A 401 -42.19 -48.93 -53.94
CA LEU A 401 -41.13 -49.24 -52.97
C LEU A 401 -39.89 -48.35 -53.14
N VAL A 402 -39.50 -47.99 -54.37
CA VAL A 402 -38.41 -47.04 -54.63
C VAL A 402 -38.81 -45.60 -54.25
N SER A 403 -40.10 -45.26 -54.27
CA SER A 403 -40.59 -43.97 -53.78
C SER A 403 -40.67 -43.92 -52.24
N GLU A 404 -41.10 -45.00 -51.60
CA GLU A 404 -41.15 -45.13 -50.13
C GLU A 404 -39.74 -45.12 -49.53
N HIS A 405 -38.81 -45.94 -50.07
CA HIS A 405 -37.41 -45.90 -49.65
C HIS A 405 -36.76 -44.53 -49.88
N ARG A 406 -37.18 -43.78 -50.92
CA ARG A 406 -36.69 -42.42 -51.15
C ARG A 406 -37.25 -41.42 -50.12
N SER A 407 -38.54 -41.51 -49.76
CA SER A 407 -39.10 -40.72 -48.66
C SER A 407 -38.35 -41.03 -47.37
N ILE A 408 -38.19 -42.30 -47.02
CA ILE A 408 -37.47 -42.72 -45.79
C ILE A 408 -36.03 -42.20 -45.79
N LEU A 409 -35.34 -42.17 -46.95
CA LEU A 409 -34.01 -41.57 -47.06
C LEU A 409 -34.02 -40.04 -46.93
N ASP A 410 -34.97 -39.34 -47.56
CA ASP A 410 -35.12 -37.88 -47.45
C ASP A 410 -35.51 -37.46 -46.01
N ASP A 411 -36.36 -38.24 -45.34
CA ASP A 411 -36.79 -38.08 -43.95
C ASP A 411 -35.61 -38.32 -42.99
N VAL A 412 -34.89 -39.45 -43.10
CA VAL A 412 -33.70 -39.75 -42.28
C VAL A 412 -32.54 -38.77 -42.56
N GLU A 413 -32.34 -38.34 -43.80
CA GLU A 413 -31.40 -37.25 -44.09
C GLU A 413 -31.87 -35.92 -43.46
N GLY A 414 -33.18 -35.68 -43.37
CA GLY A 414 -33.77 -34.52 -42.69
C GLY A 414 -33.51 -34.55 -41.18
N GLU A 415 -33.79 -35.69 -40.54
CA GLU A 415 -33.51 -35.94 -39.12
C GLU A 415 -32.01 -35.81 -38.81
N TRP A 416 -31.13 -36.44 -39.59
CA TRP A 416 -29.67 -36.31 -39.42
C TRP A 416 -29.17 -34.88 -39.62
N LYS A 417 -29.73 -34.10 -40.57
CA LYS A 417 -29.40 -32.68 -40.72
C LYS A 417 -29.86 -31.88 -39.50
N GLY A 418 -31.05 -32.19 -38.97
CA GLY A 418 -31.58 -31.63 -37.72
C GLY A 418 -30.65 -31.90 -36.53
N GLU A 419 -30.36 -33.17 -36.23
CA GLU A 419 -29.44 -33.56 -35.14
C GLU A 419 -28.05 -32.93 -35.30
N VAL A 420 -27.52 -32.87 -36.52
CA VAL A 420 -26.22 -32.25 -36.81
C VAL A 420 -26.24 -30.73 -36.68
N ASP A 421 -27.35 -30.06 -36.97
CA ASP A 421 -27.50 -28.61 -36.75
C ASP A 421 -27.77 -28.27 -35.28
N GLU A 422 -28.54 -29.09 -34.55
CA GLU A 422 -28.70 -28.98 -33.10
C GLU A 422 -27.38 -29.25 -32.36
N ALA A 423 -26.58 -30.21 -32.81
CA ALA A 423 -25.23 -30.44 -32.28
C ALA A 423 -24.29 -29.26 -32.59
N LYS A 424 -24.44 -28.58 -33.73
CA LYS A 424 -23.69 -27.32 -34.01
C LYS A 424 -24.12 -26.20 -33.08
N THR A 425 -25.42 -25.98 -32.87
CA THR A 425 -25.87 -24.91 -31.95
C THR A 425 -25.43 -25.19 -30.52
N GLN A 426 -25.49 -26.43 -30.03
CA GLN A 426 -24.93 -26.80 -28.73
C GLN A 426 -23.40 -26.57 -28.66
N ILE A 427 -22.66 -26.85 -29.74
CA ILE A 427 -21.21 -26.56 -29.82
C ILE A 427 -20.93 -25.06 -29.87
N GLU A 428 -21.80 -24.24 -30.47
CA GLU A 428 -21.67 -22.78 -30.49
C GLU A 428 -22.05 -22.17 -29.13
N GLU A 429 -23.14 -22.60 -28.50
CA GLU A 429 -23.49 -22.24 -27.12
C GLU A 429 -22.39 -22.59 -26.12
N LEU A 430 -21.78 -23.78 -26.23
CA LEU A 430 -20.66 -24.19 -25.39
C LEU A 430 -19.37 -23.40 -25.68
N ARG A 431 -19.16 -22.90 -26.91
CA ARG A 431 -18.02 -22.02 -27.24
C ARG A 431 -18.24 -20.62 -26.69
N ASP A 432 -19.43 -20.06 -26.82
CA ASP A 432 -19.77 -18.73 -26.31
C ASP A 432 -19.71 -18.74 -24.78
N ALA A 433 -20.25 -19.78 -24.12
CA ALA A 433 -20.13 -19.96 -22.68
C ALA A 433 -18.67 -20.18 -22.21
N LEU A 434 -17.81 -20.80 -23.04
CA LEU A 434 -16.37 -20.89 -22.75
C LEU A 434 -15.69 -19.52 -22.90
N ALA A 435 -16.04 -18.75 -23.94
CA ALA A 435 -15.51 -17.41 -24.16
C ALA A 435 -15.94 -16.41 -23.08
N GLU A 436 -17.17 -16.51 -22.56
CA GLU A 436 -17.61 -15.77 -21.37
C GLU A 436 -16.81 -16.18 -20.12
N ARG A 437 -16.60 -17.49 -19.88
CA ARG A 437 -15.77 -17.98 -18.76
C ARG A 437 -14.30 -17.54 -18.86
N ASP A 438 -13.73 -17.51 -20.07
CA ASP A 438 -12.37 -17.03 -20.30
C ASP A 438 -12.28 -15.50 -20.11
N ALA A 439 -13.28 -14.73 -20.58
CA ALA A 439 -13.34 -13.29 -20.35
C ALA A 439 -13.52 -12.93 -18.87
N GLU A 440 -14.41 -13.60 -18.14
CA GLU A 440 -14.53 -13.51 -16.67
C GLU A 440 -13.20 -13.86 -15.99
N SER A 441 -12.49 -14.88 -16.48
CA SER A 441 -11.19 -15.30 -15.94
C SER A 441 -10.08 -14.29 -16.22
N GLU A 442 -10.08 -13.61 -17.36
CA GLU A 442 -9.16 -12.50 -17.65
C GLU A 442 -9.50 -11.26 -16.82
N GLU A 443 -10.77 -10.92 -16.64
CA GLU A 443 -11.17 -9.81 -15.77
C GLU A 443 -10.77 -10.06 -14.31
N LEU A 444 -11.04 -11.27 -13.78
CA LEU A 444 -10.61 -11.65 -12.44
C LEU A 444 -9.08 -11.64 -12.28
N ARG A 445 -8.32 -12.05 -13.31
CA ARG A 445 -6.85 -11.90 -13.30
C ARG A 445 -6.41 -10.44 -13.27
N MET A 446 -7.04 -9.57 -14.07
CA MET A 446 -6.75 -8.13 -14.05
C MET A 446 -7.06 -7.53 -12.68
N GLN A 447 -8.23 -7.82 -12.10
CA GLN A 447 -8.62 -7.37 -10.76
C GLN A 447 -7.64 -7.87 -9.68
N VAL A 448 -7.18 -9.12 -9.76
CA VAL A 448 -6.13 -9.64 -8.86
C VAL A 448 -4.83 -8.86 -9.03
N THR A 449 -4.34 -8.63 -10.26
CA THR A 449 -3.11 -7.84 -10.46
C THR A 449 -3.25 -6.37 -10.04
N GLU A 450 -4.44 -5.77 -10.15
CA GLU A 450 -4.71 -4.42 -9.65
C GLU A 450 -4.71 -4.39 -8.11
N LEU A 451 -5.28 -5.39 -7.46
CA LEU A 451 -5.24 -5.55 -6.00
C LEU A 451 -3.81 -5.84 -5.49
N GLU A 452 -3.03 -6.65 -6.20
CA GLU A 452 -1.60 -6.88 -5.92
C GLU A 452 -0.79 -5.60 -6.07
N LEU A 453 -0.95 -4.86 -7.17
CA LEU A 453 -0.29 -3.57 -7.37
C LEU A 453 -0.70 -2.54 -6.30
N ASN A 454 -1.98 -2.44 -5.95
CA ASN A 454 -2.45 -1.56 -4.90
C ASN A 454 -1.84 -1.96 -3.53
N THR A 455 -1.83 -3.26 -3.22
CA THR A 455 -1.23 -3.82 -1.99
C THR A 455 0.27 -3.56 -1.92
N ASN A 456 0.99 -3.67 -3.04
CA ASN A 456 2.41 -3.33 -3.13
C ASN A 456 2.62 -1.82 -2.92
N THR A 457 1.88 -0.94 -3.61
CA THR A 457 2.00 0.51 -3.34
C THR A 457 1.51 0.92 -1.96
N LEU A 458 0.78 0.07 -1.22
CA LEU A 458 0.48 0.27 0.19
C LEU A 458 1.67 -0.16 1.06
N HIS A 459 2.31 -1.30 0.77
CA HIS A 459 3.58 -1.68 1.41
C HIS A 459 4.67 -0.63 1.19
N ASP A 460 4.90 -0.16 -0.04
CA ASP A 460 5.87 0.90 -0.36
C ASP A 460 5.64 2.16 0.51
N LYS A 461 4.38 2.52 0.74
CA LYS A 461 3.98 3.67 1.59
C LYS A 461 4.16 3.39 3.08
N PHE A 462 3.91 2.15 3.53
CA PHE A 462 4.15 1.75 4.92
C PHE A 462 5.65 1.63 5.22
N GLU A 463 6.46 1.08 4.32
CA GLU A 463 7.92 1.05 4.43
C GLU A 463 8.51 2.47 4.44
N ALA A 464 8.06 3.35 3.53
CA ALA A 464 8.49 4.75 3.55
C ALA A 464 8.06 5.50 4.83
N ALA A 465 6.88 5.20 5.38
CA ALA A 465 6.41 5.78 6.65
C ALA A 465 7.16 5.20 7.86
N LEU A 466 7.52 3.92 7.85
CA LEU A 466 8.35 3.30 8.88
C LEU A 466 9.76 3.87 8.85
N ALA A 467 10.41 3.93 7.68
CA ALA A 467 11.74 4.52 7.53
C ALA A 467 11.78 6.00 7.97
N HIS A 468 10.72 6.77 7.70
CA HIS A 468 10.60 8.14 8.23
C HIS A 468 10.45 8.15 9.76
N LEU A 469 9.67 7.24 10.35
CA LEU A 469 9.51 7.16 11.81
C LEU A 469 10.77 6.64 12.52
N GLU A 470 11.54 5.78 11.86
CA GLU A 470 12.86 5.31 12.30
C GLU A 470 13.88 6.46 12.25
N GLN A 471 13.95 7.20 11.13
CA GLN A 471 14.78 8.41 11.05
C GLN A 471 14.37 9.48 12.09
N GLU A 472 13.07 9.75 12.26
CA GLU A 472 12.56 10.70 13.26
C GLU A 472 12.77 10.22 14.72
N ALA A 473 13.03 8.92 14.93
CA ALA A 473 13.46 8.37 16.21
C ALA A 473 14.98 8.50 16.39
N GLU A 474 15.79 8.18 15.38
CA GLU A 474 17.25 8.36 15.40
C GLU A 474 17.62 9.84 15.61
N GLU A 475 16.99 10.77 14.89
CA GLU A 475 17.18 12.22 15.06
C GLU A 475 16.85 12.67 16.49
N LYS A 476 15.80 12.11 17.12
CA LYS A 476 15.45 12.42 18.51
C LYS A 476 16.37 11.78 19.52
N ASP A 477 16.88 10.58 19.28
CA ASP A 477 17.90 9.97 20.13
C ASP A 477 19.24 10.73 20.01
N GLU A 478 19.57 11.31 18.86
CA GLU A 478 20.67 12.28 18.73
C GLU A 478 20.41 13.60 19.48
N GLU A 479 19.21 14.18 19.37
CA GLU A 479 18.82 15.37 20.16
C GLU A 479 18.88 15.10 21.66
N ILE A 480 18.37 13.95 22.12
CA ILE A 480 18.43 13.51 23.52
C ILE A 480 19.89 13.27 23.95
N ALA A 481 20.73 12.67 23.10
CA ALA A 481 22.16 12.50 23.39
C ALA A 481 22.91 13.84 23.46
N LEU A 482 22.52 14.85 22.67
CA LEU A 482 23.07 16.20 22.75
C LEU A 482 22.59 16.93 24.02
N ALA A 483 21.29 16.88 24.32
CA ALA A 483 20.71 17.46 25.53
C ALA A 483 21.29 16.82 26.81
N ASN A 484 21.50 15.50 26.82
CA ASN A 484 22.15 14.81 27.94
C ASN A 484 23.61 15.28 28.12
N ARG A 485 24.39 15.48 27.04
CA ARG A 485 25.74 16.05 27.13
C ARG A 485 25.74 17.50 27.62
N GLU A 486 24.72 18.28 27.28
CA GLU A 486 24.55 19.64 27.81
C GLU A 486 24.16 19.60 29.30
N ILE A 487 23.29 18.69 29.71
CA ILE A 487 22.96 18.45 31.13
C ILE A 487 24.18 17.97 31.92
N GLU A 488 25.04 17.12 31.36
CA GLU A 488 26.32 16.72 31.95
C GLU A 488 27.27 17.92 32.10
N GLN A 489 27.42 18.75 31.07
CA GLN A 489 28.26 19.96 31.11
C GLN A 489 27.73 21.00 32.11
N LEU A 490 26.42 21.22 32.16
CA LEU A 490 25.77 22.10 33.14
C LEU A 490 25.86 21.51 34.54
N GLY A 491 25.77 20.18 34.70
CA GLY A 491 25.99 19.48 35.97
C GLY A 491 27.41 19.63 36.48
N HIS A 492 28.42 19.46 35.61
CA HIS A 492 29.81 19.77 35.93
C HIS A 492 29.99 21.25 36.29
N ARG A 493 29.38 22.18 35.55
CA ARG A 493 29.51 23.61 35.86
C ARG A 493 28.77 24.01 37.15
N ILE A 494 27.68 23.33 37.50
CA ILE A 494 27.03 23.47 38.81
C ILE A 494 27.96 22.95 39.91
N TYR A 495 28.59 21.78 39.73
CA TYR A 495 29.54 21.24 40.69
C TYR A 495 30.75 22.15 40.91
N GLU A 496 31.34 22.70 39.85
CA GLU A 496 32.39 23.73 39.94
C GLU A 496 31.91 24.97 40.71
N LEU A 497 30.68 25.44 40.46
CA LEU A 497 30.09 26.59 41.16
C LEU A 497 29.71 26.27 42.62
N GLU A 498 29.42 25.01 42.95
CA GLU A 498 29.20 24.54 44.32
C GLU A 498 30.54 24.43 45.08
N GLU A 499 31.61 23.94 44.45
CA GLU A 499 32.97 23.97 45.02
C GLU A 499 33.47 25.42 45.20
N ASP A 500 33.31 26.29 44.20
CA ASP A 500 33.58 27.74 44.28
C ASP A 500 32.79 28.38 45.45
N ALA A 501 31.50 28.03 45.60
CA ALA A 501 30.65 28.56 46.67
C ALA A 501 31.03 28.02 48.06
N GLU A 502 31.45 26.76 48.17
CA GLU A 502 32.00 26.21 49.41
C GLU A 502 33.36 26.82 49.76
N GLU A 503 34.25 27.07 48.79
CA GLU A 503 35.51 27.77 49.04
C GLU A 503 35.29 29.24 49.41
N LEU A 504 34.43 29.97 48.68
CA LEU A 504 34.02 31.33 49.07
C LEU A 504 33.41 31.36 50.46
N LYS A 505 32.62 30.34 50.85
CA LYS A 505 32.10 30.21 52.21
C LYS A 505 33.22 29.94 53.22
N ARG A 506 34.15 29.01 52.95
CA ARG A 506 35.33 28.75 53.81
C ARG A 506 36.17 30.01 54.00
N ILE A 507 36.35 30.82 52.94
CA ILE A 507 37.04 32.11 52.99
C ILE A 507 36.24 33.13 53.80
N ASN A 508 34.91 33.19 53.65
CA ASN A 508 34.06 34.11 54.40
C ASN A 508 33.99 33.75 55.89
N ASP A 509 33.92 32.46 56.23
CA ASP A 509 33.90 31.98 57.60
C ASP A 509 35.27 32.16 58.28
N ARG A 510 36.40 31.93 57.57
CA ARG A 510 37.74 32.35 58.04
C ARG A 510 37.84 33.86 58.25
N ALA A 511 37.35 34.66 57.31
CA ALA A 511 37.37 36.12 57.44
C ALA A 511 36.51 36.61 58.61
N ARG A 512 35.41 35.90 58.93
CA ARG A 512 34.63 36.15 60.16
C ARG A 512 35.39 35.74 61.41
N GLU A 513 36.12 34.62 61.40
CA GLU A 513 36.98 34.19 62.51
C GLU A 513 38.11 35.20 62.75
N ASP A 514 38.81 35.64 61.69
CA ASP A 514 39.84 36.69 61.75
C ASP A 514 39.25 38.03 62.22
N GLU A 515 38.08 38.44 61.71
CA GLU A 515 37.37 39.63 62.22
C GLU A 515 36.92 39.46 63.68
N MET A 516 36.54 38.28 64.14
CA MET A 516 36.20 38.04 65.55
C MET A 516 37.45 38.12 66.43
N VAL A 517 38.57 37.50 66.02
CA VAL A 517 39.84 37.55 66.75
C VAL A 517 40.36 38.99 66.84
N GLU A 518 40.31 39.77 65.74
CA GLU A 518 40.72 41.18 65.79
C GLU A 518 39.68 42.05 66.52
N ARG A 519 38.37 41.73 66.50
CA ARG A 519 37.38 42.37 67.40
C ARG A 519 37.68 42.08 68.86
N GLU A 520 37.90 40.84 69.26
CA GLU A 520 38.28 40.45 70.63
C GLU A 520 39.58 41.14 71.05
N ARG A 521 40.57 41.24 70.16
CA ARG A 521 41.82 41.97 70.38
C ARG A 521 41.60 43.47 70.56
N LEU A 522 40.75 44.09 69.74
CA LEU A 522 40.39 45.51 69.86
C LEU A 522 39.51 45.77 71.10
N GLU A 523 38.66 44.83 71.50
CA GLU A 523 37.89 44.90 72.74
C GLU A 523 38.81 44.76 73.97
N ALA A 524 39.75 43.81 73.96
CA ALA A 524 40.78 43.68 74.99
C ALA A 524 41.69 44.92 75.06
N LEU A 525 42.09 45.47 73.91
CA LEU A 525 42.90 46.69 73.84
C LEU A 525 42.12 47.93 74.31
N THR A 526 40.83 48.07 73.94
CA THR A 526 40.00 49.16 74.46
C THR A 526 39.62 48.96 75.92
N ALA A 527 39.54 47.73 76.42
CA ALA A 527 39.40 47.43 77.85
C ALA A 527 40.67 47.85 78.62
N ALA A 528 41.86 47.45 78.18
CA ALA A 528 43.13 47.86 78.76
C ALA A 528 43.37 49.38 78.66
N LEU A 529 42.89 50.05 77.60
CA LEU A 529 42.89 51.51 77.50
C LEU A 529 41.85 52.16 78.43
N LYS A 530 40.65 51.60 78.59
CA LYS A 530 39.64 52.07 79.57
C LYS A 530 40.17 51.91 81.00
N GLU A 531 40.84 50.80 81.30
CA GLU A 531 41.50 50.54 82.59
C GLU A 531 42.63 51.55 82.84
N LYS A 532 43.53 51.77 81.87
CA LYS A 532 44.56 52.81 81.97
C LYS A 532 43.97 54.22 82.12
N VAL A 533 42.91 54.55 81.39
CA VAL A 533 42.21 55.83 81.52
C VAL A 533 41.51 55.95 82.88
N ALA A 534 40.95 54.87 83.42
CA ALA A 534 40.39 54.84 84.77
C ALA A 534 41.47 54.98 85.85
N HIS A 535 42.62 54.33 85.67
CA HIS A 535 43.78 54.45 86.56
C HIS A 535 44.38 55.86 86.52
N PHE A 536 44.69 56.41 85.34
CA PHE A 536 45.15 57.80 85.20
C PHE A 536 44.10 58.81 85.69
N LYS A 537 42.80 58.51 85.58
CA LYS A 537 41.75 59.34 86.18
C LYS A 537 41.73 59.22 87.70
N GLY A 538 42.00 58.04 88.26
CA GLY A 538 42.24 57.82 89.69
C GLY A 538 43.44 58.61 90.19
N GLU A 539 44.61 58.43 89.58
CA GLU A 539 45.83 59.20 89.89
C GLU A 539 45.60 60.71 89.74
N LEU A 540 44.86 61.16 88.71
CA LEU A 540 44.50 62.57 88.55
C LEU A 540 43.53 63.05 89.63
N GLN A 541 42.58 62.21 90.09
CA GLN A 541 41.68 62.54 91.19
C GLN A 541 42.41 62.57 92.52
N GLU A 542 43.32 61.63 92.79
CA GLU A 542 44.21 61.61 93.96
C GLU A 542 45.17 62.82 93.95
N ALA A 543 45.81 63.12 92.82
CA ALA A 543 46.65 64.31 92.68
C ALA A 543 45.85 65.61 92.79
N THR A 544 44.58 65.63 92.34
CA THR A 544 43.69 66.78 92.54
C THR A 544 43.29 66.92 94.01
N GLN A 545 42.98 65.82 94.70
CA GLN A 545 42.69 65.81 96.14
C GLN A 545 43.91 66.28 96.95
N LEU A 546 45.10 65.73 96.70
CA LEU A 546 46.36 66.17 97.33
C LEU A 546 46.68 67.64 97.01
N TYR A 547 46.34 68.13 95.81
CA TYR A 547 46.48 69.55 95.46
C TYR A 547 45.43 70.43 96.15
N GLU A 548 44.19 69.95 96.34
CA GLU A 548 43.13 70.64 97.08
C GLU A 548 43.41 70.66 98.59
N GLU A 549 43.91 69.57 99.16
CA GLU A 549 44.42 69.45 100.53
C GLU A 549 45.61 70.38 100.75
N SER A 550 46.62 70.33 99.86
CA SER A 550 47.76 71.25 99.91
C SER A 550 47.33 72.71 99.78
N ASN A 551 46.31 73.02 98.96
CA ASN A 551 45.73 74.37 98.91
C ASN A 551 44.93 74.73 100.17
N GLN A 552 44.26 73.78 100.82
CA GLN A 552 43.60 74.00 102.11
C GLN A 552 44.64 74.26 103.21
N ASP A 553 45.74 73.51 103.25
CA ASP A 553 46.87 73.76 104.14
C ASP A 553 47.53 75.11 103.85
N ILE A 554 47.80 75.46 102.59
CA ILE A 554 48.33 76.77 102.21
C ILE A 554 47.38 77.90 102.63
N ARG A 555 46.06 77.71 102.51
CA ARG A 555 45.06 78.67 103.01
C ARG A 555 45.06 78.75 104.54
N ALA A 556 45.16 77.63 105.25
CA ALA A 556 45.23 77.60 106.72
C ALA A 556 46.55 78.20 107.24
N HIS A 557 47.67 77.96 106.57
CA HIS A 557 48.96 78.59 106.86
C HIS A 557 48.93 80.09 106.57
N ARG A 558 48.27 80.54 105.49
CA ARG A 558 48.03 81.98 105.23
C ARG A 558 47.13 82.60 106.28
N ALA A 559 46.03 81.95 106.67
CA ALA A 559 45.15 82.44 107.74
C ALA A 559 45.91 82.60 109.07
N ARG A 560 46.71 81.58 109.47
CA ARG A 560 47.60 81.68 110.64
C ARG A 560 48.66 82.77 110.49
N GLN A 561 49.19 83.00 109.28
CA GLN A 561 50.13 84.09 108.99
C GLN A 561 49.45 85.47 109.06
N GLU A 562 48.19 85.60 108.65
CA GLU A 562 47.40 86.82 108.82
C GLU A 562 47.00 87.08 110.27
N GLU A 563 46.69 86.03 111.05
CA GLU A 563 46.49 86.11 112.50
C GLU A 563 47.77 86.53 113.23
N LEU A 564 48.92 85.95 112.86
CA LEU A 564 50.23 86.37 113.35
C LEU A 564 50.58 87.80 112.90
N ALA A 565 50.24 88.19 111.67
CA ALA A 565 50.47 89.55 111.19
C ALA A 565 49.63 90.57 111.97
N ARG A 566 48.34 90.30 112.19
CA ARG A 566 47.47 91.13 113.05
C ARG A 566 48.02 91.22 114.48
N HIS A 567 48.41 90.10 115.08
CA HIS A 567 49.01 90.10 116.42
C HIS A 567 50.35 90.86 116.46
N VAL A 568 51.13 90.87 115.38
CA VAL A 568 52.34 91.70 115.25
C VAL A 568 52.00 93.17 115.04
N GLU A 569 50.95 93.51 114.29
CA GLU A 569 50.44 94.87 114.13
C GLU A 569 49.91 95.41 115.47
N ASP A 570 49.14 94.61 116.22
CA ASP A 570 48.67 94.91 117.58
C ASP A 570 49.85 95.14 118.54
N LEU A 571 50.83 94.23 118.57
CA LEU A 571 52.06 94.38 119.38
C LEU A 571 52.89 95.61 118.97
N VAL A 572 52.97 95.93 117.67
CA VAL A 572 53.63 97.14 117.19
C VAL A 572 52.87 98.38 117.63
N GLY A 573 51.53 98.33 117.64
CA GLY A 573 50.67 99.38 118.20
C GLY A 573 50.86 99.57 119.70
N GLU A 574 50.91 98.48 120.48
CA GLU A 574 51.22 98.54 121.92
C GLU A 574 52.61 99.12 122.17
N VAL A 575 53.64 98.67 121.44
CA VAL A 575 55.02 99.19 121.53
C VAL A 575 55.11 100.65 121.06
N GLN A 576 54.30 101.09 120.08
CA GLN A 576 54.21 102.49 119.69
C GLN A 576 53.55 103.34 120.79
N MET A 577 52.46 102.88 121.39
CA MET A 577 51.80 103.54 122.52
C MET A 577 52.72 103.62 123.75
N GLU A 578 53.51 102.57 124.03
CA GLU A 578 54.52 102.56 125.10
C GLU A 578 55.71 103.49 124.78
N ARG A 579 56.11 103.60 123.50
CA ARG A 579 57.13 104.56 123.05
C ARG A 579 56.65 106.00 123.18
N GLU A 580 55.46 106.33 122.71
CA GLU A 580 54.90 107.68 122.92
C GLU A 580 54.74 107.98 124.41
N ALA A 581 54.39 107.00 125.24
CA ALA A 581 54.35 107.18 126.70
C ALA A 581 55.75 107.45 127.28
N ARG A 582 56.80 106.78 126.79
CA ARG A 582 58.20 107.10 127.13
C ARG A 582 58.60 108.48 126.65
N GLU A 583 58.38 108.84 125.39
CA GLU A 583 58.73 110.15 124.83
C GLU A 583 58.03 111.29 125.58
N ARG A 584 56.77 111.11 125.98
CA ARG A 584 56.04 112.06 126.85
C ARG A 584 56.70 112.19 128.23
N ALA A 585 57.08 111.08 128.87
CA ALA A 585 57.76 111.08 130.17
C ALA A 585 59.20 111.64 130.10
N GLU A 586 59.93 111.34 129.03
CA GLU A 586 61.26 111.88 128.74
C GLU A 586 61.18 113.40 128.52
N ALA A 587 60.19 113.90 127.79
CA ALA A 587 59.98 115.34 127.61
C ALA A 587 59.67 116.09 128.94
N GLU A 588 58.98 115.44 129.89
CA GLU A 588 58.77 115.98 131.24
C GLU A 588 60.06 115.96 132.08
N LEU A 589 60.84 114.88 132.01
CA LEU A 589 62.16 114.76 132.64
C LEU A 589 63.14 115.82 132.11
N ASP A 590 63.18 116.01 130.79
CA ASP A 590 64.08 116.94 130.11
C ASP A 590 63.73 118.40 130.45
N LYS A 591 62.43 118.69 130.65
CA LYS A 591 61.98 119.97 131.22
C LYS A 591 62.48 120.16 132.66
N ALA A 592 62.29 119.17 133.53
CA ALA A 592 62.77 119.23 134.91
C ALA A 592 64.30 119.38 135.02
N HIS A 593 65.05 118.75 134.11
CA HIS A 593 66.50 118.92 134.00
C HIS A 593 66.89 120.36 133.63
N ARG A 594 66.21 120.99 132.65
CA ARG A 594 66.46 122.39 132.26
C ARG A 594 66.17 123.37 133.42
N ASP A 595 65.10 123.13 134.18
CA ASP A 595 64.75 123.92 135.35
C ASP A 595 65.84 123.78 136.44
N PHE A 596 66.30 122.56 136.75
CA PHE A 596 67.39 122.30 137.70
C PHE A 596 68.74 122.92 137.27
N GLU A 597 69.11 122.83 135.99
CA GLU A 597 70.30 123.52 135.48
C GLU A 597 70.21 125.05 135.68
N SER A 598 69.01 125.63 135.57
CA SER A 598 68.83 127.08 135.72
C SER A 598 69.17 127.56 137.13
N ASP A 599 68.84 126.76 138.15
CA ASP A 599 69.18 127.04 139.55
C ASP A 599 70.65 126.72 139.87
N MET A 600 71.22 125.64 139.34
CA MET A 600 72.68 125.42 139.45
C MET A 600 73.49 126.56 138.82
N ARG A 601 73.01 127.14 137.71
CA ARG A 601 73.61 128.35 137.08
C ARG A 601 73.42 129.63 137.92
N ARG A 602 72.50 129.67 138.89
CA ARG A 602 72.39 130.75 139.89
C ARG A 602 73.41 130.53 141.02
N SER A 603 73.40 129.36 141.66
CA SER A 603 74.30 129.03 142.78
C SER A 603 75.79 129.06 142.41
N ARG A 604 76.13 128.77 141.14
CA ARG A 604 77.51 128.89 140.65
C ARG A 604 78.03 130.33 140.63
N ARG A 605 77.19 131.31 140.23
CA ARG A 605 77.59 132.73 140.19
C ARG A 605 77.85 133.31 141.58
N THR A 606 77.13 132.84 142.60
CA THR A 606 77.41 133.24 144.00
C THR A 606 78.71 132.61 144.52
N PHE A 607 79.05 131.39 144.10
CA PHE A 607 80.33 130.76 144.46
C PHE A 607 81.53 131.48 143.82
N GLU A 608 81.47 131.76 142.51
CA GLU A 608 82.55 132.43 141.76
C GLU A 608 82.86 133.85 142.31
N ALA A 609 81.84 134.54 142.85
CA ALA A 609 82.02 135.83 143.54
C ALA A 609 82.77 135.74 144.89
N HIS A 610 82.67 134.60 145.60
CA HIS A 610 83.45 134.37 146.82
C HIS A 610 84.89 133.96 146.52
N GLU A 611 85.12 133.17 145.47
CA GLU A 611 86.45 132.70 145.07
C GLU A 611 87.38 133.85 144.65
N ALA A 612 86.85 134.84 143.92
CA ALA A 612 87.61 136.05 143.53
C ALA A 612 88.13 136.87 144.74
N SER A 613 87.46 136.80 145.88
CA SER A 613 87.88 137.46 147.13
C SER A 613 89.05 136.73 147.83
N ALA A 614 89.16 135.41 147.64
CA ALA A 614 90.25 134.61 148.21
C ALA A 614 91.57 134.80 147.42
N GLN A 615 91.50 134.96 146.10
CA GLN A 615 92.68 135.07 145.23
C GLN A 615 93.48 136.36 145.46
N THR A 616 92.81 137.47 145.78
CA THR A 616 93.48 138.74 146.12
C THR A 616 94.30 138.65 147.42
N ALA A 617 93.81 137.91 148.42
CA ALA A 617 94.55 137.67 149.67
C ALA A 617 95.82 136.82 149.47
N GLN A 618 95.84 135.91 148.49
CA GLN A 618 97.05 135.13 148.15
C GLN A 618 98.11 135.96 147.41
N ALA A 619 97.70 136.93 146.58
CA ALA A 619 98.61 137.74 145.78
C ALA A 619 99.56 138.62 146.64
N ASP A 620 99.08 139.12 147.78
CA ASP A 620 99.87 139.97 148.68
C ASP A 620 100.95 139.18 149.45
N LEU A 621 100.71 137.89 149.73
CA LEU A 621 101.66 137.00 150.42
C LEU A 621 102.90 136.72 149.54
N ALA A 622 102.69 136.46 148.25
CA ALA A 622 103.76 136.12 147.31
C ALA A 622 104.75 137.28 147.08
N ARG A 623 104.28 138.53 147.15
CA ARG A 623 105.07 139.74 146.88
C ARG A 623 106.20 139.97 147.88
N VAL A 624 106.09 139.47 149.12
CA VAL A 624 107.15 139.58 150.14
C VAL A 624 108.25 138.53 149.93
N GLN A 625 107.89 137.33 149.45
CA GLN A 625 108.82 136.21 149.27
C GLN A 625 109.81 136.44 148.10
N ALA A 626 109.37 137.16 147.06
CA ALA A 626 110.16 137.40 145.85
C ALA A 626 111.39 138.32 146.03
N LEU A 627 111.44 139.14 147.10
CA LEU A 627 112.56 140.05 147.37
C LEU A 627 113.80 139.37 147.98
N LEU A 628 113.65 138.15 148.52
CA LEU A 628 114.73 137.44 149.21
C LEU A 628 115.57 136.58 148.25
N SER A 629 114.91 135.84 147.35
CA SER A 629 115.59 134.98 146.37
C SER A 629 116.44 135.73 145.34
N GLN A 630 116.14 137.02 145.10
CA GLN A 630 116.83 137.89 144.14
C GLN A 630 118.24 138.37 144.59
N ARG A 631 118.85 137.74 145.61
CA ARG A 631 120.21 138.07 146.08
C ARG A 631 121.15 136.87 146.26
N GLU A 632 120.61 135.65 146.27
CA GLU A 632 121.42 134.44 146.50
C GLU A 632 121.85 133.77 145.18
N ALA A 633 121.11 133.98 144.08
CA ALA A 633 121.40 133.38 142.78
C ALA A 633 122.68 133.94 142.11
N ASP A 634 122.85 135.27 142.10
CA ASP A 634 123.88 135.98 141.31
C ASP A 634 125.33 135.58 141.65
N VAL A 635 125.60 135.10 142.86
CA VAL A 635 126.93 134.69 143.31
C VAL A 635 127.36 133.35 142.71
N SER A 636 126.40 132.45 142.43
CA SER A 636 126.69 131.10 141.90
C SER A 636 127.12 131.10 140.43
N ALA A 637 126.66 132.09 139.65
CA ALA A 637 126.75 132.10 138.19
C ALA A 637 128.16 132.28 137.62
N LEU A 638 129.14 132.70 138.43
CA LEU A 638 130.50 133.05 137.98
C LEU A 638 131.59 132.01 138.31
N GLN A 639 131.28 130.94 139.06
CA GLN A 639 132.29 129.92 139.42
C GLN A 639 132.30 128.68 138.50
N ALA A 640 131.22 128.40 137.77
CA ALA A 640 131.13 127.21 136.91
C ALA A 640 131.78 127.38 135.53
N ALA A 641 131.79 128.59 134.97
CA ALA A 641 132.16 128.90 133.59
C ALA A 641 133.68 128.88 133.28
N LEU A 642 134.48 128.16 134.09
CA LEU A 642 135.94 128.04 133.92
C LEU A 642 136.48 126.61 134.12
N SER A 643 135.60 125.62 134.36
CA SER A 643 135.93 124.18 134.18
C SER A 643 135.21 123.57 132.97
N THR A 644 134.61 124.42 132.13
CA THR A 644 134.25 124.17 130.74
C THR A 644 135.50 124.06 129.85
N GLN A 645 136.38 123.09 130.13
CA GLN A 645 137.37 122.55 129.19
C GLN A 645 137.57 121.06 129.55
N GLU A 646 137.07 120.12 128.75
CA GLU A 646 137.73 119.56 127.56
C GLU A 646 138.59 118.32 127.88
N THR A 647 138.44 117.29 127.04
CA THR A 647 139.50 116.34 126.67
C THR A 647 140.25 115.57 127.78
N ALA A 648 139.55 114.80 128.63
CA ALA A 648 140.15 113.60 129.22
C ALA A 648 139.14 112.50 129.61
N ALA A 649 139.46 111.26 129.18
CA ALA A 649 139.04 109.96 129.74
C ALA A 649 137.56 109.49 129.63
N LYS A 650 137.28 108.22 129.28
CA LYS A 650 138.03 107.26 128.44
C LYS A 650 137.15 106.06 127.99
N THR A 651 137.41 105.64 126.75
CA THR A 651 137.19 104.36 126.05
C THR A 651 136.93 103.04 126.82
N GLN A 652 136.32 102.07 126.10
CA GLN A 652 136.09 100.63 126.43
C GLN A 652 134.98 100.37 127.47
N GLY A 653 134.26 99.23 127.48
CA GLY A 653 134.19 98.05 126.59
C GLY A 653 133.45 96.88 127.27
N GLU A 654 133.01 95.78 126.63
CA GLU A 654 132.85 95.41 125.21
C GLU A 654 132.05 94.06 125.11
N HIS A 655 131.75 93.55 123.90
CA HIS A 655 131.02 92.27 123.60
C HIS A 655 129.50 92.26 123.89
N ALA A 656 128.65 91.33 123.38
CA ALA A 656 128.92 90.03 122.77
C ALA A 656 128.02 89.64 121.57
N THR A 657 128.44 88.60 120.83
CA THR A 657 127.81 88.03 119.63
C THR A 657 126.97 86.78 119.92
N THR A 658 125.85 86.57 119.21
CA THR A 658 125.31 85.24 118.80
C THR A 658 124.15 85.37 117.79
N ALA A 659 123.15 86.20 118.08
CA ALA A 659 121.80 86.08 117.49
C ALA A 659 121.59 86.51 116.02
N ARG A 660 122.63 86.95 115.29
CA ARG A 660 122.46 87.62 113.99
C ARG A 660 122.64 86.72 112.76
N PHE A 661 123.27 85.55 112.90
CA PHE A 661 123.57 84.65 111.78
C PHE A 661 122.45 83.64 111.48
N SER A 662 121.65 83.27 112.48
CA SER A 662 120.51 82.34 112.36
C SER A 662 119.39 82.92 111.48
N LEU A 663 118.91 84.12 111.82
CA LEU A 663 117.80 84.80 111.13
C LEU A 663 118.07 85.03 109.64
N GLN A 664 119.33 85.24 109.24
CA GLN A 664 119.69 85.43 107.84
C GLN A 664 119.67 84.12 107.04
N LEU A 665 120.03 82.99 107.68
CA LEU A 665 119.97 81.67 107.04
C LEU A 665 118.53 81.20 106.82
N GLU A 666 117.62 81.53 107.76
CA GLU A 666 116.18 81.28 107.64
C GLU A 666 115.54 82.13 106.55
N ALA A 667 115.88 83.43 106.46
CA ALA A 667 115.40 84.31 105.40
C ALA A 667 115.78 83.81 103.99
N ASP A 668 117.01 83.32 103.80
CA ASP A 668 117.44 82.77 102.51
C ASP A 668 116.89 81.37 102.24
N ARG A 669 116.47 80.61 103.27
CA ARG A 669 115.70 79.38 103.08
C ARG A 669 114.30 79.70 102.53
N LEU A 670 113.58 80.61 103.19
CA LEU A 670 112.21 80.96 102.82
C LEU A 670 112.11 81.51 101.39
N LYS A 671 113.08 82.29 100.90
CA LYS A 671 113.12 82.75 99.50
C LYS A 671 113.12 81.58 98.51
N ARG A 672 114.00 80.60 98.70
CA ARG A 672 114.11 79.42 97.80
C ARG A 672 112.88 78.54 97.86
N ASP A 673 112.23 78.45 99.01
CA ASP A 673 110.97 77.71 99.17
C ASP A 673 109.79 78.46 98.52
N LEU A 674 109.83 79.80 98.46
CA LEU A 674 108.86 80.64 97.73
C LEU A 674 109.06 80.54 96.20
N GLU A 675 110.30 80.69 95.71
CA GLU A 675 110.68 80.50 94.29
C GLU A 675 110.21 79.14 93.75
N ARG A 676 110.36 78.06 94.54
CA ARG A 676 109.85 76.72 94.20
C ARG A 676 108.34 76.68 94.04
N LEU A 677 107.59 77.32 94.94
CA LEU A 677 106.12 77.36 94.89
C LEU A 677 105.61 78.19 93.69
N GLU A 678 106.34 79.22 93.27
CA GLU A 678 106.03 79.97 92.03
C GLU A 678 106.33 79.14 90.78
N ASP A 679 107.41 78.37 90.77
CA ASP A 679 107.76 77.41 89.71
C ASP A 679 106.72 76.27 89.63
N GLU A 680 106.23 75.77 90.76
CA GLU A 680 105.16 74.76 90.82
C GLU A 680 103.79 75.34 90.41
N LEU A 681 103.47 76.59 90.80
CA LEU A 681 102.26 77.29 90.39
C LEU A 681 102.22 77.57 88.88
N THR A 682 103.33 77.99 88.28
CA THR A 682 103.41 78.22 86.83
C THR A 682 103.31 76.93 86.05
N ARG A 683 103.93 75.84 86.51
CA ARG A 683 103.73 74.49 85.97
C ARG A 683 102.27 74.08 86.06
N ALA A 684 101.65 74.15 87.24
CA ALA A 684 100.24 73.79 87.45
C ALA A 684 99.27 74.59 86.56
N ARG A 685 99.53 75.88 86.32
CA ARG A 685 98.77 76.72 85.37
C ARG A 685 98.95 76.27 83.92
N LYS A 686 100.17 75.95 83.48
CA LYS A 686 100.43 75.39 82.14
C LYS A 686 99.73 74.04 81.96
N ASP A 687 99.85 73.19 82.96
CA ASP A 687 99.21 71.88 83.05
C ASP A 687 97.67 71.95 83.00
N LEU A 688 97.08 72.98 83.61
CA LEU A 688 95.64 73.25 83.53
C LEU A 688 95.27 73.72 82.10
N HIS A 689 96.00 74.67 81.53
CA HIS A 689 95.76 75.16 80.17
C HIS A 689 95.91 74.06 79.11
N GLU A 690 96.88 73.15 79.28
CA GLU A 690 97.02 71.94 78.46
C GLU A 690 95.87 70.93 78.65
N ARG A 691 95.23 70.86 79.83
CA ARG A 691 94.03 70.04 80.03
C ARG A 691 92.80 70.70 79.42
N GLU A 692 92.64 72.02 79.52
CA GLU A 692 91.53 72.75 78.91
C GLU A 692 91.59 72.78 77.37
N THR A 693 92.78 72.90 76.79
CA THR A 693 92.96 72.81 75.33
C THR A 693 92.60 71.42 74.82
N ARG A 694 93.13 70.36 75.45
CA ARG A 694 92.72 68.97 75.18
C ARG A 694 91.23 68.69 75.44
N MET A 695 90.59 69.41 76.35
CA MET A 695 89.13 69.36 76.55
C MET A 695 88.41 69.94 75.33
N ARG A 696 88.71 71.19 74.96
CA ARG A 696 88.11 71.88 73.79
C ARG A 696 88.36 71.13 72.48
N GLU A 697 89.53 70.52 72.30
CA GLU A 697 89.85 69.63 71.18
C GLU A 697 88.93 68.40 71.15
N ARG A 698 88.71 67.75 72.30
CA ARG A 698 87.81 66.59 72.41
C ARG A 698 86.35 66.97 72.21
N ASP A 699 85.91 68.11 72.75
CA ASP A 699 84.55 68.60 72.58
C ASP A 699 84.28 68.95 71.11
N GLY A 700 85.24 69.60 70.43
CA GLY A 700 85.19 69.84 68.98
C GLY A 700 85.13 68.56 68.15
N VAL A 701 85.87 67.51 68.54
CA VAL A 701 85.78 66.18 67.91
C VAL A 701 84.41 65.53 68.15
N ILE A 702 83.84 65.67 69.35
CA ILE A 702 82.49 65.18 69.66
C ILE A 702 81.44 65.92 68.81
N ASP A 703 81.55 67.23 68.66
CA ASP A 703 80.66 68.01 67.79
C ASP A 703 80.78 67.61 66.31
N THR A 704 81.99 67.34 65.79
CA THR A 704 82.14 66.81 64.43
C THR A 704 81.52 65.42 64.29
N LEU A 705 81.75 64.51 65.24
CA LEU A 705 81.14 63.17 65.22
C LEU A 705 79.61 63.24 65.36
N HIS A 706 79.08 64.22 66.10
CA HIS A 706 77.64 64.47 66.20
C HIS A 706 77.08 65.12 64.94
N ALA A 707 77.85 65.90 64.18
CA ALA A 707 77.45 66.39 62.86
C ALA A 707 77.43 65.25 61.84
N GLU A 708 78.51 64.47 61.74
CA GLU A 708 78.63 63.29 60.88
C GLU A 708 77.54 62.25 61.17
N ASN A 709 77.24 61.95 62.44
CA ASN A 709 76.19 61.00 62.81
C ASN A 709 74.79 61.49 62.39
N ARG A 710 74.49 62.80 62.54
CA ARG A 710 73.25 63.39 62.03
C ARG A 710 73.19 63.34 60.51
N GLU A 711 74.30 63.60 59.81
CA GLU A 711 74.34 63.53 58.35
C GLU A 711 74.16 62.09 57.85
N LEU A 712 74.90 61.12 58.40
CA LEU A 712 74.75 59.70 58.08
C LEU A 712 73.34 59.18 58.40
N SER A 713 72.71 59.66 59.49
CA SER A 713 71.31 59.36 59.80
C SER A 713 70.35 59.94 58.77
N ALA A 714 70.58 61.17 58.30
CA ALA A 714 69.77 61.80 57.26
C ALA A 714 69.95 61.12 55.89
N GLN A 715 71.19 60.74 55.53
CA GLN A 715 71.50 59.95 54.34
C GLN A 715 70.84 58.56 54.41
N LEU A 716 70.90 57.88 55.56
CA LEU A 716 70.24 56.58 55.76
C LEU A 716 68.71 56.70 55.65
N ALA A 717 68.12 57.76 56.22
CA ALA A 717 66.68 58.03 56.08
C ALA A 717 66.30 58.31 54.62
N SER A 718 67.07 59.13 53.89
CA SER A 718 66.80 59.42 52.48
C SER A 718 66.96 58.19 51.59
N GLN A 719 67.95 57.34 51.84
CA GLN A 719 68.14 56.06 51.14
C GLN A 719 67.02 55.07 51.46
N THR A 720 66.55 55.03 52.71
CA THR A 720 65.41 54.19 53.12
C THR A 720 64.13 54.63 52.42
N GLN A 721 63.84 55.94 52.38
CA GLN A 721 62.69 56.46 51.65
C GLN A 721 62.82 56.28 50.13
N ALA A 722 64.02 56.46 49.57
CA ALA A 722 64.26 56.20 48.15
C ALA A 722 64.05 54.72 47.79
N ARG A 723 64.45 53.80 48.67
CA ARG A 723 64.20 52.36 48.51
C ARG A 723 62.70 52.04 48.61
N LEU A 724 61.98 52.58 49.59
CA LEU A 724 60.52 52.41 49.69
C LEU A 724 59.83 52.93 48.43
N ASN A 725 60.09 54.18 48.03
CA ASN A 725 59.57 54.78 46.80
C ASN A 725 59.94 54.00 45.51
N ALA A 726 60.97 53.15 45.55
CA ALA A 726 61.35 52.27 44.45
C ALA A 726 60.65 50.91 44.52
N THR A 727 60.42 50.36 45.71
CA THR A 727 59.57 49.19 45.96
C THR A 727 58.11 49.49 45.59
N ASP A 728 57.53 50.59 46.07
CA ASP A 728 56.15 50.99 45.74
C ASP A 728 55.93 51.09 44.21
N LYS A 729 56.96 51.56 43.49
CA LYS A 729 56.96 51.62 42.01
C LYS A 729 57.17 50.25 41.36
N LEU A 730 58.00 49.39 41.94
CA LEU A 730 58.18 48.02 41.48
C LEU A 730 56.85 47.26 41.58
N ASP A 731 56.17 47.35 42.74
CA ASP A 731 54.93 46.67 43.03
C ASP A 731 53.77 47.20 42.17
N LEU A 732 53.74 48.52 41.91
CA LEU A 732 52.81 49.13 40.95
C LEU A 732 53.09 48.71 39.49
N VAL A 733 54.35 48.52 39.10
CA VAL A 733 54.71 47.99 37.77
C VAL A 733 54.42 46.49 37.66
N GLN A 734 54.64 45.70 38.72
CA GLN A 734 54.35 44.26 38.74
C GLN A 734 52.84 43.99 38.72
N SER A 735 52.05 44.73 39.50
CA SER A 735 50.59 44.62 39.48
C SER A 735 49.99 45.06 38.14
N SER A 736 50.44 46.18 37.56
CA SER A 736 49.98 46.61 36.23
C SER A 736 50.46 45.70 35.08
N LEU A 737 51.65 45.09 35.20
CA LEU A 737 52.08 44.03 34.29
C LEU A 737 51.17 42.80 34.42
N SER A 738 50.88 42.36 35.63
CA SER A 738 50.00 41.20 35.88
C SER A 738 48.59 41.42 35.33
N THR A 739 48.01 42.62 35.48
CA THR A 739 46.70 42.92 34.85
C THR A 739 46.80 42.95 33.32
N ALA A 740 47.87 43.51 32.75
CA ALA A 740 48.08 43.50 31.29
C ALA A 740 48.32 42.09 30.72
N GLU A 741 48.97 41.19 31.48
CA GLU A 741 49.14 39.79 31.13
C GLU A 741 47.82 39.01 31.20
N ALA A 742 46.99 39.26 32.22
CA ALA A 742 45.64 38.69 32.33
C ALA A 742 44.71 39.17 31.21
N ASP A 743 44.72 40.47 30.88
CA ASP A 743 43.99 41.02 29.73
C ASP A 743 44.48 40.43 28.41
N ALA A 744 45.80 40.28 28.23
CA ALA A 744 46.37 39.65 27.04
C ALA A 744 46.08 38.14 26.96
N ALA A 745 45.88 37.44 28.09
CA ALA A 745 45.41 36.06 28.11
C ALA A 745 43.92 35.98 27.72
N SER A 746 43.08 36.85 28.30
CA SER A 746 41.65 36.99 27.99
C SER A 746 41.40 37.31 26.50
N LEU A 747 42.19 38.23 25.93
CA LEU A 747 42.13 38.56 24.50
C LEU A 747 42.57 37.41 23.59
N ARG A 748 43.59 36.62 23.99
CA ARG A 748 43.99 35.41 23.23
C ARG A 748 42.92 34.32 23.28
N ALA A 749 42.30 34.10 24.43
CA ALA A 749 41.20 33.14 24.57
C ALA A 749 40.00 33.54 23.69
N ARG A 750 39.60 34.82 23.69
CA ARG A 750 38.56 35.35 22.80
C ARG A 750 38.93 35.24 21.32
N ALA A 751 40.20 35.48 20.96
CA ALA A 751 40.66 35.30 19.58
C ALA A 751 40.54 33.84 19.13
N GLN A 752 41.00 32.89 19.95
CA GLN A 752 40.85 31.45 19.67
C GLN A 752 39.39 31.01 19.60
N GLU A 753 38.52 31.55 20.46
CA GLU A 753 37.08 31.28 20.40
C GLU A 753 36.46 31.80 19.09
N LEU A 754 36.82 33.01 18.65
CA LEU A 754 36.36 33.58 17.38
C LEU A 754 36.92 32.81 16.17
N GLU A 755 38.16 32.34 16.21
CA GLU A 755 38.75 31.47 15.19
C GLU A 755 38.05 30.10 15.11
N GLN A 756 37.69 29.51 16.26
CA GLN A 756 36.92 28.26 16.32
C GLN A 756 35.49 28.44 15.81
N ARG A 757 34.81 29.53 16.19
CA ARG A 757 33.49 29.92 15.67
C ARG A 757 33.55 30.10 14.14
N LEU A 758 34.49 30.91 13.63
CA LEU A 758 34.70 31.12 12.20
C LEU A 758 35.02 29.81 11.45
N SER A 759 35.81 28.92 12.03
CA SER A 759 36.09 27.58 11.48
C SER A 759 34.85 26.68 11.45
N LYS A 760 33.96 26.78 12.45
CA LYS A 760 32.68 26.07 12.47
C LYS A 760 31.74 26.64 11.39
N ASP A 761 31.66 27.96 11.27
CA ASP A 761 30.79 28.65 10.32
C ASP A 761 31.25 28.48 8.86
N GLN A 762 32.57 28.44 8.61
CA GLN A 762 33.10 28.06 7.30
C GLN A 762 32.77 26.62 6.93
N ARG A 763 32.80 25.69 7.89
CA ARG A 763 32.43 24.28 7.66
C ARG A 763 30.93 24.13 7.43
N SER A 764 30.07 24.79 8.21
CA SER A 764 28.62 24.74 8.00
C SER A 764 28.23 25.39 6.67
N LEU A 765 28.85 26.51 6.30
CA LEU A 765 28.64 27.16 5.00
C LEU A 765 29.07 26.24 3.84
N LEU A 766 30.22 25.56 3.93
CA LEU A 766 30.64 24.59 2.92
C LEU A 766 29.70 23.37 2.83
N THR A 767 29.19 22.87 3.96
CA THR A 767 28.19 21.80 3.98
C THR A 767 26.88 22.24 3.30
N VAL A 768 26.38 23.43 3.62
CA VAL A 768 25.17 24.00 3.00
C VAL A 768 25.37 24.33 1.52
N GLU A 769 26.56 24.82 1.14
CA GLU A 769 26.89 25.07 -0.27
C GLU A 769 26.94 23.76 -1.08
N ASN A 770 27.47 22.69 -0.50
CA ASN A 770 27.45 21.36 -1.12
C ASN A 770 26.03 20.79 -1.20
N GLN A 771 25.23 20.85 -0.13
CA GLN A 771 23.81 20.49 -0.17
C GLN A 771 23.05 21.24 -1.28
N TYR A 772 23.32 22.53 -1.48
CA TYR A 772 22.72 23.28 -2.60
C TYR A 772 23.28 22.89 -3.97
N ARG A 773 24.55 22.50 -4.10
CA ARG A 773 25.09 21.89 -5.33
C ARG A 773 24.38 20.59 -5.64
N ASP A 774 24.27 19.70 -4.66
CA ASP A 774 23.68 18.36 -4.80
C ASP A 774 22.21 18.47 -5.21
N GLN A 775 21.39 19.23 -4.46
CA GLN A 775 20.00 19.55 -4.83
C GLN A 775 19.88 20.17 -6.23
N LEU A 776 20.84 20.99 -6.66
CA LEU A 776 20.84 21.57 -8.00
C LEU A 776 21.21 20.54 -9.09
N THR A 777 22.08 19.56 -8.80
CA THR A 777 22.34 18.44 -9.71
C THR A 777 21.15 17.47 -9.79
N GLU A 778 20.48 17.17 -8.69
CA GLU A 778 19.25 16.38 -8.65
C GLU A 778 18.14 17.04 -9.47
N ARG A 779 17.83 18.31 -9.20
CA ARG A 779 16.82 19.08 -9.94
C ARG A 779 17.15 19.15 -11.43
N ASN A 780 18.41 19.37 -11.81
CA ASN A 780 18.84 19.34 -13.21
C ASN A 780 18.71 17.95 -13.85
N THR A 781 18.92 16.87 -13.09
CA THR A 781 18.78 15.49 -13.56
C THR A 781 17.30 15.11 -13.74
N LEU A 782 16.44 15.47 -12.79
CA LEU A 782 14.99 15.30 -12.89
C LEU A 782 14.41 16.10 -14.07
N LEU A 783 14.81 17.36 -14.25
CA LEU A 783 14.39 18.18 -15.39
C LEU A 783 14.84 17.60 -16.74
N LEU A 784 16.08 17.11 -16.85
CA LEU A 784 16.57 16.44 -18.06
C LEU A 784 15.78 15.14 -18.33
N THR A 785 15.46 14.38 -17.28
CA THR A 785 14.67 13.14 -17.36
C THR A 785 13.24 13.43 -17.84
N ILE A 786 12.57 14.44 -17.27
CA ILE A 786 11.23 14.88 -17.70
C ILE A 786 11.27 15.33 -19.17
N TYR A 787 12.26 16.12 -19.57
CA TYR A 787 12.43 16.56 -20.96
C TYR A 787 12.60 15.38 -21.93
N GLN A 788 13.39 14.36 -21.56
CA GLN A 788 13.55 13.13 -22.35
C GLN A 788 12.26 12.31 -22.43
N TYR A 789 11.48 12.21 -21.35
CA TYR A 789 10.15 11.57 -21.41
C TYR A 789 9.18 12.35 -22.30
N MET A 790 9.26 13.69 -22.31
CA MET A 790 8.46 14.52 -23.21
C MET A 790 8.86 14.35 -24.68
N ASP A 791 10.16 14.29 -25.02
CA ASP A 791 10.61 14.01 -26.38
C ASP A 791 10.16 12.62 -26.88
N LYS A 792 10.10 11.61 -26.00
CA LYS A 792 9.51 10.29 -26.28
C LYS A 792 8.00 10.39 -26.57
N ILE A 793 7.23 11.03 -25.67
CA ILE A 793 5.76 11.18 -25.81
C ILE A 793 5.39 11.94 -27.09
N LEU A 794 6.17 12.97 -27.43
CA LEU A 794 5.99 13.78 -28.64
C LEU A 794 6.55 13.13 -29.91
N GLY A 795 7.15 11.93 -29.81
CA GLY A 795 7.73 11.19 -30.93
C GLY A 795 8.98 11.85 -31.56
N VAL A 796 9.56 12.85 -30.89
CA VAL A 796 10.66 13.67 -31.42
C VAL A 796 11.92 12.86 -31.67
N ASP A 797 12.16 11.81 -30.86
CA ASP A 797 13.28 10.86 -31.03
C ASP A 797 13.35 10.23 -32.43
N LYS A 798 12.23 10.17 -33.16
CA LYS A 798 12.15 9.62 -34.52
C LYS A 798 12.45 10.65 -35.61
N THR A 799 12.67 11.92 -35.26
CA THR A 799 13.05 12.98 -36.21
C THR A 799 14.57 13.17 -36.24
N PRO A 800 15.23 13.08 -37.41
CA PRO A 800 16.68 13.25 -37.48
C PRO A 800 17.07 14.70 -37.15
N LYS A 801 17.83 14.86 -36.07
CA LYS A 801 18.26 16.16 -35.50
C LYS A 801 19.11 16.93 -36.52
N LYS A 802 18.48 17.86 -37.26
CA LYS A 802 19.13 18.62 -38.34
C LYS A 802 20.13 19.64 -37.78
N GLY A 803 21.41 19.30 -37.86
CA GLY A 803 22.51 20.26 -37.86
C GLY A 803 23.01 20.71 -36.48
N GLY A 804 23.83 19.87 -35.83
CA GLY A 804 24.88 20.31 -34.89
C GLY A 804 24.46 20.90 -33.54
N GLN A 805 23.20 21.27 -33.33
CA GLN A 805 22.71 21.70 -32.02
C GLN A 805 22.72 20.50 -31.06
N ALA A 806 23.71 20.49 -30.16
CA ALA A 806 23.70 19.63 -28.99
C ALA A 806 22.47 19.98 -28.14
N GLU A 807 21.84 18.96 -27.54
CA GLU A 807 20.76 19.15 -26.59
C GLU A 807 21.21 20.08 -25.46
N THR A 808 20.53 21.21 -25.30
CA THR A 808 20.85 22.18 -24.24
C THR A 808 20.43 21.58 -22.91
N LYS A 809 21.38 20.97 -22.20
CA LYS A 809 21.13 20.32 -20.92
C LYS A 809 20.92 21.38 -19.83
N PRO A 810 20.08 21.14 -18.80
CA PRO A 810 19.80 22.11 -17.74
C PRO A 810 21.06 22.72 -17.11
N TYR A 811 22.09 21.90 -16.90
CA TYR A 811 23.38 22.29 -16.33
C TYR A 811 24.34 23.01 -17.29
N THR A 812 23.98 23.20 -18.58
CA THR A 812 24.81 23.92 -19.56
C THR A 812 24.25 25.29 -19.95
N ASN A 813 22.93 25.39 -20.13
CA ASN A 813 22.23 26.65 -20.33
C ASN A 813 20.75 26.45 -19.98
N PHE A 814 20.39 26.80 -18.74
CA PHE A 814 19.04 26.64 -18.23
C PHE A 814 18.00 27.43 -19.04
N GLY A 815 18.34 28.63 -19.54
CA GLY A 815 17.40 29.46 -20.30
C GLY A 815 16.94 28.77 -21.59
N ILE A 816 17.89 28.33 -22.42
CA ILE A 816 17.55 27.65 -23.69
C ILE A 816 16.89 26.28 -23.42
N PHE A 817 17.30 25.58 -22.36
CA PHE A 817 16.60 24.37 -21.91
C PHE A 817 15.13 24.65 -21.54
N HIS A 818 14.87 25.72 -20.78
CA HIS A 818 13.54 26.13 -20.32
C HIS A 818 12.63 26.53 -21.47
N ASP A 819 13.13 27.32 -22.43
CA ASP A 819 12.40 27.68 -23.65
C ASP A 819 12.04 26.43 -24.49
N ASN A 820 12.99 25.50 -24.62
CA ASN A 820 12.77 24.23 -25.31
C ASN A 820 11.72 23.37 -24.58
N LEU A 821 11.79 23.26 -23.24
CA LEU A 821 10.81 22.53 -22.42
C LEU A 821 9.41 23.15 -22.53
N ILE A 822 9.28 24.48 -22.50
CA ILE A 822 8.03 25.20 -22.73
C ILE A 822 7.48 24.94 -24.14
N SER A 823 8.34 24.87 -25.15
CA SER A 823 7.94 24.53 -26.52
C SER A 823 7.33 23.12 -26.58
N ARG A 824 7.97 22.13 -25.95
CA ARG A 824 7.42 20.78 -25.80
C ARG A 824 6.11 20.74 -25.02
N LEU A 825 6.00 21.49 -23.91
CA LEU A 825 4.78 21.54 -23.09
C LEU A 825 3.58 22.08 -23.89
N LYS A 826 3.81 23.09 -24.75
CA LYS A 826 2.80 23.61 -25.67
C LYS A 826 2.37 22.58 -26.71
N SER A 827 3.30 21.82 -27.29
CA SER A 827 2.97 20.71 -28.21
C SER A 827 2.17 19.61 -27.50
N LEU A 828 2.53 19.25 -26.27
CA LEU A 828 1.82 18.22 -25.49
C LEU A 828 0.40 18.67 -25.13
N SER A 829 0.23 19.92 -24.70
CA SER A 829 -1.08 20.52 -24.41
C SER A 829 -1.98 20.58 -25.66
N GLN A 830 -1.42 20.88 -26.84
CA GLN A 830 -2.17 20.83 -28.10
C GLN A 830 -2.65 19.39 -28.42
N ILE A 831 -1.79 18.38 -28.22
CA ILE A 831 -2.17 16.97 -28.42
C ILE A 831 -3.28 16.55 -27.45
N GLN A 832 -3.25 17.00 -26.18
CA GLN A 832 -4.35 16.77 -25.23
C GLN A 832 -5.66 17.40 -25.73
N LEU A 833 -5.64 18.67 -26.15
CA LEU A 833 -6.84 19.36 -26.65
C LEU A 833 -7.41 18.67 -27.91
N ASP A 834 -6.54 18.23 -28.82
CA ASP A 834 -6.94 17.49 -30.02
C ASP A 834 -7.42 16.07 -29.70
N PHE A 835 -6.98 15.46 -28.59
CA PHE A 835 -7.49 14.19 -28.09
C PHE A 835 -8.87 14.36 -27.44
N GLU A 836 -9.02 15.28 -26.49
CA GLU A 836 -10.31 15.61 -25.86
C GLU A 836 -11.39 15.95 -26.90
N LYS A 837 -11.03 16.72 -27.93
CA LYS A 837 -11.92 17.03 -29.05
C LYS A 837 -12.33 15.77 -29.80
N ARG A 838 -11.40 14.88 -30.13
CA ARG A 838 -11.69 13.61 -30.81
C ARG A 838 -12.55 12.66 -29.97
N VAL A 839 -12.33 12.62 -28.65
CA VAL A 839 -13.18 11.88 -27.71
C VAL A 839 -14.61 12.44 -27.72
N LYS A 840 -14.78 13.76 -27.53
CA LYS A 840 -16.10 14.42 -27.55
C LYS A 840 -16.82 14.27 -28.90
N GLU A 841 -16.09 14.30 -30.02
CA GLU A 841 -16.64 14.00 -31.34
C GLU A 841 -17.06 12.53 -31.51
N ALA A 842 -16.34 11.58 -30.91
CA ALA A 842 -16.70 10.17 -30.93
C ALA A 842 -17.93 9.89 -30.03
N GLU A 843 -17.91 10.38 -28.80
CA GLU A 843 -19.03 10.32 -27.83
C GLU A 843 -20.33 10.85 -28.45
N ALA A 844 -20.27 12.02 -29.13
CA ALA A 844 -21.42 12.59 -29.83
C ALA A 844 -21.95 11.65 -30.93
N ARG A 845 -21.07 11.09 -31.79
CA ARG A 845 -21.45 10.16 -32.87
C ARG A 845 -22.03 8.84 -32.33
N TYR A 846 -21.50 8.30 -31.24
CA TYR A 846 -22.05 7.09 -30.61
C TYR A 846 -23.37 7.37 -29.89
N THR A 847 -23.50 8.53 -29.22
CA THR A 847 -24.75 8.98 -28.60
C THR A 847 -25.85 9.20 -29.65
N GLU A 848 -25.52 9.76 -30.81
CA GLU A 848 -26.45 9.91 -31.93
C GLU A 848 -26.92 8.55 -32.45
N LYS A 849 -26.00 7.62 -32.75
CA LYS A 849 -26.33 6.23 -33.15
C LYS A 849 -27.18 5.48 -32.12
N LEU A 850 -26.87 5.61 -30.82
CA LEU A 850 -27.66 5.00 -29.75
C LEU A 850 -29.09 5.58 -29.72
N ASN A 851 -29.25 6.87 -29.97
CA ASN A 851 -30.56 7.51 -30.08
C ASN A 851 -31.32 7.11 -31.36
N GLU A 852 -30.64 6.84 -32.48
CA GLU A 852 -31.24 6.26 -33.68
C GLU A 852 -31.72 4.81 -33.44
N ILE A 853 -30.89 3.98 -32.80
CA ILE A 853 -31.24 2.59 -32.44
C ILE A 853 -32.44 2.58 -31.47
N ARG A 854 -32.44 3.43 -30.44
CA ARG A 854 -33.59 3.61 -29.52
C ARG A 854 -34.87 3.99 -30.28
N LYS A 855 -34.82 4.98 -31.19
CA LYS A 855 -35.96 5.36 -32.05
C LYS A 855 -36.43 4.23 -32.96
N SER A 856 -35.52 3.39 -33.45
CA SER A 856 -35.82 2.22 -34.28
C SER A 856 -36.52 1.11 -33.48
N LEU A 857 -36.04 0.83 -32.26
CA LEU A 857 -36.67 -0.10 -31.32
C LEU A 857 -38.06 0.39 -30.90
N ASP A 858 -38.19 1.66 -30.51
CA ASP A 858 -39.48 2.34 -30.25
C ASP A 858 -40.47 2.16 -31.42
N HIS A 859 -39.99 2.25 -32.66
CA HIS A 859 -40.82 2.08 -33.84
C HIS A 859 -41.26 0.62 -34.02
N ARG A 860 -40.34 -0.34 -33.81
CA ARG A 860 -40.64 -1.79 -33.86
C ARG A 860 -41.62 -2.22 -32.77
N TRP A 861 -41.47 -1.74 -31.54
CA TRP A 861 -42.44 -1.97 -30.47
C TRP A 861 -43.84 -1.44 -30.85
N ARG A 862 -43.93 -0.20 -31.34
CA ARG A 862 -45.20 0.39 -31.84
C ARG A 862 -45.73 -0.25 -33.14
N GLN A 863 -44.99 -1.17 -33.77
CA GLN A 863 -45.50 -2.07 -34.82
C GLN A 863 -46.00 -3.38 -34.21
N LEU A 864 -45.24 -3.99 -33.31
CA LEU A 864 -45.64 -5.19 -32.55
C LEU A 864 -46.96 -4.97 -31.80
N ASP A 865 -47.15 -3.84 -31.11
CA ASP A 865 -48.42 -3.48 -30.46
C ASP A 865 -49.61 -3.51 -31.43
N LYS A 866 -49.39 -3.09 -32.69
CA LYS A 866 -50.43 -3.05 -33.74
C LYS A 866 -50.70 -4.42 -34.33
N PHE A 867 -49.66 -5.25 -34.48
CA PHE A 867 -49.84 -6.64 -34.88
C PHE A 867 -50.53 -7.44 -33.78
N GLU A 868 -50.13 -7.29 -32.51
CA GLU A 868 -50.75 -7.97 -31.38
C GLU A 868 -52.23 -7.57 -31.20
N THR A 869 -52.56 -6.27 -31.29
CA THR A 869 -53.96 -5.81 -31.26
C THR A 869 -54.76 -6.27 -32.48
N SER A 870 -54.17 -6.36 -33.66
CA SER A 870 -54.81 -6.93 -34.86
C SER A 870 -55.05 -8.44 -34.73
N VAL A 871 -54.08 -9.19 -34.18
CA VAL A 871 -54.20 -10.63 -33.91
C VAL A 871 -55.26 -10.90 -32.84
N LYS A 872 -55.33 -10.08 -31.77
CA LYS A 872 -56.41 -10.14 -30.77
C LYS A 872 -57.79 -9.91 -31.42
N GLN A 873 -57.94 -8.90 -32.27
CA GLN A 873 -59.19 -8.67 -33.03
C GLN A 873 -59.53 -9.85 -33.98
N CYS A 874 -58.52 -10.50 -34.58
CA CYS A 874 -58.72 -11.72 -35.38
C CYS A 874 -59.19 -12.90 -34.51
N ALA A 875 -58.63 -13.07 -33.30
CA ALA A 875 -59.08 -14.09 -32.35
C ALA A 875 -60.52 -13.82 -31.85
N ASP A 876 -60.87 -12.57 -31.56
CA ASP A 876 -62.22 -12.17 -31.13
C ASP A 876 -63.27 -12.38 -32.24
N THR A 877 -62.93 -12.09 -33.49
CA THR A 877 -63.81 -12.39 -34.64
C THR A 877 -63.92 -13.90 -34.86
N LYS A 878 -62.83 -14.66 -34.78
CA LYS A 878 -62.82 -16.14 -34.88
C LYS A 878 -63.66 -16.81 -33.78
N THR A 879 -63.55 -16.37 -32.52
CA THR A 879 -64.40 -16.89 -31.42
C THR A 879 -65.86 -16.47 -31.59
N THR A 880 -66.13 -15.27 -32.08
CA THR A 880 -67.49 -14.80 -32.41
C THR A 880 -68.12 -15.62 -33.54
N ILE A 881 -67.34 -16.00 -34.57
CA ILE A 881 -67.80 -16.90 -35.64
C ILE A 881 -68.11 -18.30 -35.08
N ARG A 882 -67.22 -18.88 -34.25
CA ARG A 882 -67.48 -20.18 -33.57
C ARG A 882 -68.77 -20.16 -32.74
N ARG A 883 -69.01 -19.09 -31.95
CA ARG A 883 -70.26 -18.94 -31.18
C ARG A 883 -71.50 -18.89 -32.08
N LYS A 884 -71.43 -18.20 -33.24
CA LYS A 884 -72.50 -18.17 -34.22
C LYS A 884 -72.71 -19.52 -34.91
N LEU A 885 -71.64 -20.24 -35.24
CA LEU A 885 -71.70 -21.59 -35.82
C LEU A 885 -72.43 -22.54 -34.86
N SER A 886 -71.97 -22.63 -33.61
CA SER A 886 -72.57 -23.47 -32.57
C SER A 886 -74.03 -23.14 -32.29
N ALA A 887 -74.41 -21.86 -32.33
CA ALA A 887 -75.81 -21.45 -32.26
C ALA A 887 -76.64 -21.95 -33.47
N LYS A 888 -76.07 -21.92 -34.69
CA LYS A 888 -76.72 -22.47 -35.90
C LYS A 888 -76.74 -23.99 -35.96
N GLU A 889 -75.75 -24.68 -35.37
CA GLU A 889 -75.77 -26.12 -35.18
C GLU A 889 -76.88 -26.53 -34.20
N GLY A 890 -77.07 -25.78 -33.10
CA GLY A 890 -78.20 -25.98 -32.17
C GLY A 890 -79.57 -25.69 -32.81
N GLU A 891 -79.70 -24.60 -33.58
CA GLU A 891 -80.90 -24.34 -34.39
C GLU A 891 -81.18 -25.49 -35.37
N LEU A 892 -80.16 -25.94 -36.11
CA LEU A 892 -80.27 -27.04 -37.06
C LEU A 892 -80.69 -28.36 -36.40
N GLU A 893 -80.14 -28.69 -35.24
CA GLU A 893 -80.48 -29.94 -34.54
C GLU A 893 -81.92 -29.91 -34.01
N SER A 894 -82.40 -28.75 -33.52
CA SER A 894 -83.82 -28.57 -33.19
C SER A 894 -84.75 -28.62 -34.43
N ALA A 895 -84.27 -28.22 -35.61
CA ALA A 895 -84.99 -28.39 -36.86
C ALA A 895 -85.02 -29.88 -37.29
N LYS A 896 -83.94 -30.64 -37.08
CA LYS A 896 -83.92 -32.09 -37.29
C LYS A 896 -84.83 -32.83 -36.31
N SER A 897 -84.83 -32.48 -35.02
CA SER A 897 -85.67 -33.14 -34.03
C SER A 897 -87.15 -32.91 -34.33
N THR A 898 -87.54 -31.68 -34.66
CA THR A 898 -88.92 -31.37 -35.08
C THR A 898 -89.29 -32.02 -36.42
N LEU A 899 -88.35 -32.18 -37.36
CA LEU A 899 -88.56 -32.99 -38.57
C LEU A 899 -88.79 -34.48 -38.23
N SER A 900 -88.02 -35.04 -37.30
CA SER A 900 -88.18 -36.41 -36.80
C SER A 900 -89.54 -36.61 -36.13
N ASP A 901 -89.94 -35.70 -35.24
CA ASP A 901 -91.26 -35.73 -34.58
C ASP A 901 -92.41 -35.65 -35.59
N LEU A 902 -92.30 -34.77 -36.60
CA LEU A 902 -93.28 -34.67 -37.68
C LEU A 902 -93.29 -35.93 -38.57
N THR A 903 -92.14 -36.57 -38.78
CA THR A 903 -92.03 -37.81 -39.54
C THR A 903 -92.66 -38.98 -38.77
N ALA A 904 -92.46 -39.05 -37.46
CA ALA A 904 -93.14 -40.01 -36.58
C ALA A 904 -94.66 -39.80 -36.55
N GLN A 905 -95.12 -38.54 -36.47
CA GLN A 905 -96.55 -38.20 -36.56
C GLN A 905 -97.16 -38.59 -37.91
N LEU A 906 -96.44 -38.38 -39.03
CA LEU A 906 -96.85 -38.82 -40.36
C LEU A 906 -96.83 -40.34 -40.55
N ALA A 907 -95.95 -41.07 -39.85
CA ALA A 907 -95.97 -42.53 -39.82
C ALA A 907 -97.21 -43.07 -39.06
N ILE A 908 -97.60 -42.43 -37.96
CA ILE A 908 -98.77 -42.79 -37.15
C ILE A 908 -100.09 -42.51 -37.88
N LEU A 909 -100.14 -41.49 -38.75
CA LEU A 909 -101.37 -41.05 -39.45
C LEU A 909 -101.77 -41.88 -40.69
N LYS A 910 -101.06 -42.97 -41.03
CA LYS A 910 -101.39 -43.81 -42.21
C LYS A 910 -102.54 -44.81 -41.97
N ARG A 911 -103.74 -44.33 -41.67
CA ARG A 911 -105.00 -45.08 -41.87
C ARG A 911 -106.18 -44.11 -42.15
N PRO A 912 -106.99 -44.32 -43.22
CA PRO A 912 -107.90 -43.28 -43.71
C PRO A 912 -109.32 -43.32 -43.10
N THR A 913 -109.81 -42.14 -42.67
CA THR A 913 -111.24 -41.80 -42.56
C THR A 913 -111.45 -40.30 -42.83
N PRO A 914 -112.59 -39.88 -43.43
CA PRO A 914 -112.77 -38.52 -43.96
C PRO A 914 -113.21 -37.50 -42.90
N GLY A 915 -112.88 -36.21 -43.10
CA GLY A 915 -113.14 -35.14 -42.12
C GLY A 915 -113.01 -33.69 -42.61
N ASP A 916 -113.23 -33.43 -43.90
CA ASP A 916 -113.01 -32.10 -44.52
C ASP A 916 -113.89 -30.97 -43.98
N SER A 917 -113.33 -30.16 -43.06
CA SER A 917 -113.75 -28.77 -42.83
C SER A 917 -112.74 -27.96 -42.02
N ASN A 918 -112.12 -28.58 -41.00
CA ASN A 918 -111.23 -27.87 -40.08
C ASN A 918 -109.80 -27.73 -40.62
N GLU A 919 -109.32 -28.67 -41.42
CA GLU A 919 -107.95 -28.63 -41.98
C GLU A 919 -107.73 -27.45 -42.92
N VAL A 920 -108.73 -27.07 -43.73
CA VAL A 920 -108.63 -25.90 -44.63
C VAL A 920 -108.30 -24.62 -43.87
N LYS A 921 -108.91 -24.40 -42.69
CA LYS A 921 -108.61 -23.26 -41.82
C LYS A 921 -107.22 -23.37 -41.18
N ALA A 922 -106.83 -24.56 -40.73
CA ALA A 922 -105.50 -24.79 -40.15
C ALA A 922 -104.37 -24.59 -41.18
N LEU A 923 -104.58 -25.03 -42.43
CA LEU A 923 -103.67 -24.85 -43.55
C LEU A 923 -103.58 -23.37 -43.95
N MET A 924 -104.70 -22.64 -44.02
CA MET A 924 -104.69 -21.20 -44.33
C MET A 924 -103.98 -20.36 -43.25
N ILE A 925 -104.08 -20.76 -41.98
CA ILE A 925 -103.33 -20.15 -40.86
C ILE A 925 -101.84 -20.53 -40.91
N ARG A 926 -101.49 -21.76 -41.32
CA ARG A 926 -100.09 -22.16 -41.57
C ARG A 926 -99.47 -21.38 -42.73
N ALA A 927 -100.20 -21.21 -43.84
CA ALA A 927 -99.75 -20.43 -45.00
C ALA A 927 -99.45 -18.97 -44.63
N ASN A 928 -100.40 -18.27 -43.97
CA ASN A 928 -100.19 -16.90 -43.48
C ASN A 928 -98.99 -16.76 -42.53
N ASN A 929 -98.72 -17.78 -41.69
CA ASN A 929 -97.54 -17.79 -40.82
C ASN A 929 -96.24 -18.10 -41.57
N ALA A 930 -96.28 -18.91 -42.63
CA ALA A 930 -95.14 -19.16 -43.50
C ALA A 930 -94.78 -17.89 -44.30
N GLU A 931 -95.76 -17.20 -44.87
CA GLU A 931 -95.58 -15.93 -45.59
C GLU A 931 -95.00 -14.84 -44.68
N ARG A 932 -95.51 -14.69 -43.45
CA ARG A 932 -94.93 -13.74 -42.47
C ARG A 932 -93.50 -14.09 -42.07
N ARG A 933 -93.15 -15.38 -41.99
CA ARG A 933 -91.76 -15.82 -41.74
C ARG A 933 -90.87 -15.57 -42.95
N LEU A 934 -91.36 -15.80 -44.17
CA LEU A 934 -90.64 -15.51 -45.41
C LEU A 934 -90.35 -14.02 -45.55
N ALA A 935 -91.35 -13.16 -45.35
CA ALA A 935 -91.18 -11.71 -45.40
C ALA A 935 -90.18 -11.20 -44.33
N ASN A 936 -90.24 -11.75 -43.10
CA ASN A 936 -89.26 -11.42 -42.06
C ASN A 936 -87.84 -11.91 -42.41
N ALA A 937 -87.69 -13.09 -43.03
CA ALA A 937 -86.41 -13.59 -43.48
C ALA A 937 -85.83 -12.77 -44.64
N GLN A 938 -86.66 -12.35 -45.60
CA GLN A 938 -86.28 -11.48 -46.71
C GLN A 938 -85.84 -10.09 -46.20
N ASN A 939 -86.56 -9.51 -45.24
CA ASN A 939 -86.16 -8.25 -44.61
C ASN A 939 -84.85 -8.37 -43.81
N GLN A 940 -84.60 -9.52 -43.17
CA GLN A 940 -83.32 -9.79 -42.49
C GLN A 940 -82.17 -10.02 -43.47
N LEU A 941 -82.42 -10.65 -44.62
CA LEU A 941 -81.45 -10.83 -45.70
C LEU A 941 -81.04 -9.48 -46.30
N ALA A 942 -82.01 -8.66 -46.71
CA ALA A 942 -81.75 -7.31 -47.24
C ALA A 942 -80.96 -6.43 -46.25
N ALA A 943 -81.32 -6.47 -44.96
CA ALA A 943 -80.61 -5.74 -43.91
C ALA A 943 -79.22 -6.33 -43.55
N ALA A 944 -78.88 -7.52 -44.03
CA ALA A 944 -77.54 -8.10 -43.97
C ALA A 944 -76.72 -7.75 -45.23
N GLU A 945 -77.35 -7.80 -46.41
CA GLU A 945 -76.77 -7.40 -47.69
C GLU A 945 -76.37 -5.92 -47.70
N GLU A 946 -77.24 -5.02 -47.21
CA GLU A 946 -76.94 -3.59 -47.05
C GLU A 946 -75.73 -3.36 -46.12
N LYS A 947 -75.60 -4.13 -45.03
CA LYS A 947 -74.46 -4.06 -44.12
C LYS A 947 -73.17 -4.59 -44.74
N MET A 948 -73.25 -5.66 -45.53
CA MET A 948 -72.11 -6.18 -46.30
C MET A 948 -71.66 -5.18 -47.37
N ALA A 949 -72.58 -4.56 -48.10
CA ALA A 949 -72.28 -3.50 -49.06
C ALA A 949 -71.59 -2.29 -48.37
N ALA A 950 -72.15 -1.81 -47.25
CA ALA A 950 -71.57 -0.71 -46.47
C ALA A 950 -70.20 -1.06 -45.84
N MET A 951 -69.94 -2.33 -45.53
CA MET A 951 -68.63 -2.80 -45.06
C MET A 951 -67.61 -2.88 -46.20
N ASN A 952 -67.98 -3.43 -47.35
CA ASN A 952 -67.13 -3.51 -48.54
C ASN A 952 -66.77 -2.11 -49.06
N GLN A 953 -67.70 -1.16 -49.04
CA GLN A 953 -67.45 0.24 -49.42
C GLN A 953 -66.51 0.97 -48.45
N LYS A 954 -66.52 0.61 -47.16
CA LYS A 954 -65.53 1.14 -46.18
C LYS A 954 -64.15 0.52 -46.38
N THR A 955 -64.09 -0.76 -46.74
CA THR A 955 -62.85 -1.49 -47.00
C THR A 955 -62.14 -0.92 -48.22
N THR A 956 -62.82 -0.83 -49.37
CA THR A 956 -62.24 -0.24 -50.60
C THR A 956 -61.78 1.22 -50.45
N VAL A 957 -62.49 2.02 -49.63
CA VAL A 957 -62.06 3.39 -49.27
C VAL A 957 -60.86 3.41 -48.32
N ALA A 958 -60.64 2.38 -47.51
CA ALA A 958 -59.42 2.22 -46.73
C ALA A 958 -58.24 1.78 -47.63
N ASP A 959 -58.48 0.83 -48.53
CA ASP A 959 -57.47 0.26 -49.44
C ASP A 959 -56.93 1.32 -50.40
N GLY A 960 -57.80 2.11 -51.03
CA GLY A 960 -57.37 3.24 -51.87
C GLY A 960 -56.55 4.30 -51.10
N LYS A 961 -56.81 4.47 -49.80
CA LYS A 961 -56.00 5.32 -48.91
C LYS A 961 -54.70 4.64 -48.46
N TRP A 962 -54.57 3.32 -48.54
CA TRP A 962 -53.32 2.59 -48.34
C TRP A 962 -52.46 2.64 -49.60
N GLU A 963 -53.01 2.34 -50.77
CA GLU A 963 -52.33 2.49 -52.07
C GLU A 963 -51.73 3.88 -52.26
N ALA A 964 -52.50 4.94 -51.96
CA ALA A 964 -52.00 6.31 -52.07
C ALA A 964 -50.78 6.57 -51.18
N ARG A 965 -50.77 6.05 -49.94
CA ARG A 965 -49.63 6.14 -49.02
C ARG A 965 -48.45 5.28 -49.46
N VAL A 966 -48.68 4.09 -50.01
CA VAL A 966 -47.63 3.23 -50.58
C VAL A 966 -46.94 3.94 -51.75
N LYS A 967 -47.71 4.47 -52.71
CA LYS A 967 -47.20 5.26 -53.85
C LYS A 967 -46.45 6.52 -53.39
N GLU A 968 -46.88 7.15 -52.29
CA GLU A 968 -46.13 8.26 -51.68
C GLU A 968 -44.79 7.80 -51.04
N TYR A 969 -44.76 6.66 -50.36
CA TYR A 969 -43.51 6.11 -49.81
C TYR A 969 -42.56 5.63 -50.90
N GLU A 970 -43.04 5.00 -51.98
CA GLU A 970 -42.24 4.58 -53.13
C GLU A 970 -41.59 5.78 -53.83
N THR A 971 -42.33 6.87 -54.05
CA THR A 971 -41.80 8.09 -54.67
C THR A 971 -40.80 8.80 -53.76
N ARG A 972 -41.05 8.87 -52.45
CA ARG A 972 -40.07 9.37 -51.46
C ARG A 972 -38.80 8.51 -51.41
N LEU A 973 -38.93 7.18 -51.49
CA LEU A 973 -37.80 6.24 -51.49
C LEU A 973 -36.94 6.40 -52.74
N ARG A 974 -37.55 6.44 -53.94
CA ARG A 974 -36.83 6.71 -55.20
C ARG A 974 -36.10 8.05 -55.17
N ALA A 975 -36.73 9.11 -54.66
CA ALA A 975 -36.08 10.42 -54.51
C ALA A 975 -34.86 10.38 -53.57
N ALA A 976 -34.94 9.62 -52.47
CA ALA A 976 -33.82 9.40 -51.55
C ALA A 976 -32.69 8.57 -52.21
N GLU A 977 -33.02 7.50 -52.92
CA GLU A 977 -32.04 6.73 -53.68
C GLU A 977 -31.32 7.57 -54.74
N GLU A 978 -32.05 8.39 -55.50
CA GLU A 978 -31.42 9.28 -56.48
C GLU A 978 -30.53 10.32 -55.81
N LYS A 979 -30.89 10.85 -54.64
CA LYS A 979 -30.03 11.76 -53.86
C LYS A 979 -28.73 11.06 -53.46
N VAL A 980 -28.81 9.82 -52.94
CA VAL A 980 -27.61 9.01 -52.62
C VAL A 980 -26.80 8.66 -53.88
N LYS A 981 -27.44 8.41 -55.03
CA LYS A 981 -26.76 8.19 -56.32
C LYS A 981 -26.00 9.45 -56.78
N ARG A 982 -26.61 10.64 -56.69
CA ARG A 982 -25.97 11.94 -56.98
C ARG A 982 -24.80 12.22 -56.02
N GLU A 983 -24.98 12.00 -54.73
CA GLU A 983 -23.93 12.19 -53.72
C GLU A 983 -22.76 11.23 -53.95
N ARG A 984 -23.01 9.94 -54.17
CA ARG A 984 -21.96 8.96 -54.53
C ARG A 984 -21.21 9.34 -55.81
N GLN A 985 -21.90 9.91 -56.81
CA GLN A 985 -21.26 10.39 -58.02
C GLN A 985 -20.37 11.62 -57.75
N GLY A 986 -20.87 12.61 -57.00
CA GLY A 986 -20.07 13.77 -56.58
C GLY A 986 -18.84 13.38 -55.73
N TYR A 987 -18.96 12.36 -54.88
CA TYR A 987 -17.80 11.80 -54.16
C TYR A 987 -16.78 11.15 -55.10
N LYS A 988 -17.21 10.39 -56.13
CA LYS A 988 -16.29 9.84 -57.14
C LYS A 988 -15.56 10.93 -57.92
N GLU A 989 -16.29 11.98 -58.32
CA GLU A 989 -15.73 13.13 -59.03
C GLU A 989 -14.73 13.89 -58.14
N ARG A 990 -15.03 14.05 -56.85
CA ARG A 990 -14.12 14.64 -55.85
C ARG A 990 -12.85 13.81 -55.63
N VAL A 991 -12.97 12.47 -55.62
CA VAL A 991 -11.82 11.56 -55.53
C VAL A 991 -10.97 11.63 -56.80
N LEU A 992 -11.58 11.61 -57.99
CA LEU A 992 -10.86 11.79 -59.26
C LEU A 992 -10.15 13.16 -59.35
N GLU A 993 -10.79 14.22 -58.87
CA GLU A 993 -10.18 15.55 -58.77
C GLU A 993 -8.93 15.52 -57.86
N LEU A 994 -9.04 14.94 -56.67
CA LEU A 994 -7.92 14.79 -55.73
C LEU A 994 -6.81 13.88 -56.28
N GLU A 995 -7.13 12.75 -56.92
CA GLU A 995 -6.13 11.88 -57.57
C GLU A 995 -5.40 12.61 -58.70
N ASN A 996 -6.08 13.47 -59.45
CA ASN A 996 -5.46 14.28 -60.51
C ASN A 996 -4.59 15.40 -59.93
N GLN A 997 -4.99 16.01 -58.81
CA GLN A 997 -4.15 16.94 -58.06
C GLN A 997 -2.90 16.23 -57.50
N ILE A 998 -3.04 15.04 -56.91
CA ILE A 998 -1.91 14.21 -56.43
C ILE A 998 -0.97 13.86 -57.58
N ARG A 999 -1.49 13.38 -58.72
CA ARG A 999 -0.67 13.08 -59.92
C ARG A 999 0.01 14.33 -60.51
N SER A 1000 -0.61 15.50 -60.39
CA SER A 1000 0.01 16.79 -60.76
C SER A 1000 1.17 17.15 -59.82
N LEU A 1001 0.94 17.07 -58.51
CA LEU A 1001 1.96 17.34 -57.47
C LEU A 1001 3.13 16.34 -57.54
N GLN A 1002 2.86 15.07 -57.84
CA GLN A 1002 3.90 14.05 -58.09
C GLN A 1002 4.77 14.44 -59.29
N ARG A 1003 4.19 14.84 -60.42
CA ARG A 1003 4.95 15.34 -61.59
C ARG A 1003 5.72 16.62 -61.29
N GLN A 1004 5.15 17.54 -60.53
CA GLN A 1004 5.86 18.75 -60.09
C GLN A 1004 7.05 18.42 -59.19
N ARG A 1005 6.89 17.46 -58.28
CA ARG A 1005 7.99 16.92 -57.46
C ARG A 1005 9.05 16.25 -58.33
N GLU A 1006 8.69 15.35 -59.24
CA GLU A 1006 9.66 14.73 -60.15
C GLU A 1006 10.45 15.77 -60.96
N LEU A 1007 9.80 16.85 -61.40
CA LEU A 1007 10.47 17.95 -62.11
C LEU A 1007 11.35 18.79 -61.17
N ALA A 1008 11.02 18.91 -59.89
CA ALA A 1008 11.88 19.52 -58.88
C ALA A 1008 13.08 18.62 -58.55
N ASP A 1009 12.86 17.33 -58.33
CA ASP A 1009 13.90 16.33 -58.07
C ASP A 1009 14.85 16.21 -59.28
N LYS A 1010 14.34 16.23 -60.52
CA LYS A 1010 15.16 16.31 -61.75
C LYS A 1010 15.95 17.62 -61.86
N ARG A 1011 15.41 18.77 -61.43
CA ARG A 1011 16.16 20.04 -61.35
C ARG A 1011 17.24 20.01 -60.28
N ASN A 1012 16.95 19.44 -59.11
CA ASN A 1012 17.93 19.26 -58.03
C ASN A 1012 19.06 18.33 -58.47
N GLN A 1013 18.74 17.25 -59.20
CA GLN A 1013 19.73 16.37 -59.82
C GLN A 1013 20.58 17.12 -60.85
N GLN A 1014 19.98 17.95 -61.71
CA GLN A 1014 20.71 18.80 -62.67
C GLN A 1014 21.59 19.84 -61.99
N LEU A 1015 21.14 20.44 -60.87
CA LEU A 1015 21.96 21.36 -60.08
C LEU A 1015 23.13 20.64 -59.42
N ALA A 1016 22.92 19.46 -58.83
CA ALA A 1016 24.01 18.64 -58.28
C ALA A 1016 25.00 18.18 -59.38
N ASP A 1017 24.51 17.85 -60.58
CA ASP A 1017 25.34 17.56 -61.75
C ASP A 1017 26.16 18.78 -62.22
N ILE A 1018 25.62 20.00 -62.07
CA ILE A 1018 26.31 21.25 -62.38
C ILE A 1018 27.35 21.58 -61.29
N GLU A 1019 27.03 21.40 -60.01
CA GLU A 1019 27.99 21.55 -58.90
C GLU A 1019 29.15 20.54 -59.03
N ALA A 1020 28.85 19.29 -59.37
CA ALA A 1020 29.86 18.25 -59.63
C ALA A 1020 30.71 18.49 -60.89
N LYS A 1021 30.23 19.32 -61.82
CA LYS A 1021 30.94 19.70 -63.06
C LYS A 1021 31.50 21.13 -63.01
N ALA A 1022 31.31 21.86 -61.91
CA ALA A 1022 31.88 23.18 -61.69
C ALA A 1022 33.36 23.04 -61.28
N PRO A 1023 34.33 23.47 -62.11
CA PRO A 1023 35.75 23.30 -61.79
C PRO A 1023 36.14 24.20 -60.62
N GLN A 1024 36.57 23.60 -59.50
CA GLN A 1024 37.10 24.35 -58.36
C GLN A 1024 38.35 25.15 -58.78
N LYS A 1025 38.19 26.46 -58.95
CA LYS A 1025 39.32 27.38 -59.10
C LYS A 1025 39.92 27.67 -57.73
N SER A 1026 41.15 27.22 -57.53
CA SER A 1026 41.98 27.52 -56.38
C SER A 1026 42.26 29.03 -56.24
N ALA A 1027 41.83 29.64 -55.14
CA ALA A 1027 42.34 30.92 -54.65
C ALA A 1027 42.08 31.11 -53.15
N SER A 1028 43.15 30.99 -52.35
CA SER A 1028 43.31 31.72 -51.08
C SER A 1028 43.77 33.17 -51.40
N PRO A 1029 43.90 34.13 -50.45
CA PRO A 1029 43.87 33.96 -49.00
C PRO A 1029 43.16 35.07 -48.17
N ALA A 1030 43.17 34.87 -46.85
CA ALA A 1030 43.26 35.89 -45.78
C ALA A 1030 42.18 36.99 -45.67
N ARG A 1031 41.38 36.88 -44.61
CA ARG A 1031 41.74 37.61 -43.38
C ARG A 1031 41.32 36.87 -42.12
#